data_AF-A0A8U0SPR7-F1
#
_entry.id   AF-A0A8U0SPR7-F1
#
_cell.length_a   1.000
_cell.length_b   1.000
_cell.length_c   1.000
_cell.angle_alpha   90.00
_cell.angle_beta   90.00
_cell.angle_gamma   90.00
#
_symmetry.space_group_name_H-M   'P 1'
#
loop_
_entity.id
_entity.type
_entity.pdbx_description
1 polymer ?
#
loop_
_entity_poly.entity_id
_entity_poly.type
_entity_poly.pdbx_seq_one_letter_code
_entity_poly.pdbx_strand_id
1 'polypeptide(L)'
;MLQCLVTGHPRPQVRWTKTAGSASDKFQETSVFNETLRIERIARTQGGRYYCKAENGVGVPAIKSIRVDVQYLDEPVLTVHQTVSDVRGNFYQEKTVFLRCTVNSNPPARFIWKRGSDTLSHSQDNGVDIYEPLYTQGETKVLKLKNLRPQDYASYTCQVSVRNVCGIPDKAITFRLTNTTAPPALKLSVNETLVVNPGENVTVQCLLTGGDPLPQLQWSHGPGPLPLGALAQSGTLSIPSVQARDSGYYNCTATNNVGNPAKKTVNLLVRSMKNATFQITPDVIKESENIQLGQDLKLSCHVDAVPQEKVTYQWFKNGKPARMSKRLLVTRNDPELPAVTSSLELIDLHFSDYGTYLCVASFPGAPVPDLSVEVNISSETVPPTISVPKGRAVVTVREGSPAELQCEVRGKPRPPVLWSRVDKEAALLPSGLPLEETPDGKLRLEHVSRDMSGTYRCQTARYNGFNVRPREAQVQLNVQFPPEVEPSSQDVRQALGRPVLLRCSLLRGSPQRIASAVWRFKGQLLPPPPAVSVAAEAPDHSELRLDAVTRDSSGSYECSISNDVGSATCLFQVSAKAYSPEFYFDTPNPTRSHKLSKNYSYVLQWTQREPDAVDPLLNYRLSVRQLNQHNAMVKAIPVRRVEKGQLLEYILTDLRVPHSYEVRLTPYTTFGAGDMASRIIHYTEPINSPNLSDNTCHFEDEKICGYTQDLTDNFDWTRQNALTQNPKRSPNTGPPTDISGTPEGYYMFIETSRPRELGDRARLVSPLYNASAKFYCVSFFYHMYGKHIGSLNLLVRSRNKGALDTHAWSLSGNKGNMWQQAHVPINPSGPFQIIFEGVRGSGYLGDIAIDDVTLKKGECPRKQMDPNKVVVMPGSGAPRQPHPQLWGPMVIFLLALQR
;
A
#
# COMPACT_ATOMS: atom_id res chain seq x y z
N MET A 1 -0.14 16.38 -5.04
CA MET A 1 -0.01 16.97 -3.69
C MET A 1 -1.37 16.82 -3.01
N LEU A 2 -1.41 16.33 -1.77
CA LEU A 2 -2.62 16.22 -0.97
C LEU A 2 -2.41 17.01 0.32
N GLN A 3 -3.37 17.85 0.71
CA GLN A 3 -3.30 18.64 1.94
C GLN A 3 -4.44 18.22 2.86
N CYS A 4 -4.12 18.02 4.14
CA CYS A 4 -5.09 17.75 5.19
C CYS A 4 -5.28 18.99 6.04
N LEU A 5 -6.45 19.59 5.92
CA LEU A 5 -6.85 20.73 6.73
C LEU A 5 -7.45 20.21 8.05
N VAL A 6 -6.94 20.71 9.17
CA VAL A 6 -7.36 20.27 10.51
C VAL A 6 -7.71 21.47 11.39
N THR A 7 -8.73 21.26 12.21
CA THR A 7 -9.18 22.16 13.28
C THR A 7 -9.25 21.36 14.59
N GLY A 8 -9.38 22.05 15.72
CA GLY A 8 -9.43 21.44 17.03
C GLY A 8 -8.33 21.96 17.96
N HIS A 9 -8.59 21.82 19.27
CA HIS A 9 -7.73 22.37 20.31
C HIS A 9 -7.42 21.31 21.39
N PRO A 10 -6.14 21.03 21.73
CA PRO A 10 -4.91 21.59 21.14
C PRO A 10 -4.78 21.28 19.65
N ARG A 11 -3.99 22.06 18.89
CA ARG A 11 -3.85 21.87 17.42
C ARG A 11 -3.45 20.41 17.12
N PRO A 12 -4.25 19.64 16.35
CA PRO A 12 -3.96 18.24 16.08
C PRO A 12 -2.67 18.05 15.27
N GLN A 13 -1.94 16.99 15.61
CA GLN A 13 -0.85 16.51 14.79
C GLN A 13 -1.39 15.61 13.69
N VAL A 14 -0.92 15.84 12.46
CA VAL A 14 -1.36 15.10 11.28
C VAL A 14 -0.31 14.08 10.87
N ARG A 15 -0.77 12.86 10.60
CA ARG A 15 0.01 11.81 9.94
C ARG A 15 -0.71 11.26 8.73
N TRP A 16 0.03 11.10 7.63
CA TRP A 16 -0.45 10.40 6.44
C TRP A 16 -0.06 8.93 6.50
N THR A 17 -0.99 8.04 6.12
CA THR A 17 -0.73 6.59 6.03
C THR A 17 -1.38 6.01 4.77
N LYS A 18 -0.76 4.98 4.18
CA LYS A 18 -1.32 4.16 3.07
C LYS A 18 -1.41 2.72 3.55
N THR A 19 -2.59 2.10 3.48
CA THR A 19 -2.71 0.66 3.75
C THR A 19 -2.42 -0.10 2.45
N ALA A 20 -1.46 -1.04 2.47
CA ALA A 20 -1.23 -1.93 1.35
C ALA A 20 -2.44 -2.84 1.16
N GLY A 21 -2.93 -2.94 -0.08
CA GLY A 21 -3.84 -4.02 -0.45
C GLY A 21 -3.00 -5.25 -0.80
N SER A 22 -3.17 -6.32 -0.01
CA SER A 22 -2.51 -7.65 -0.12
C SER A 22 -1.26 -7.86 0.75
N ALA A 23 -1.18 -9.07 1.34
CA ALA A 23 -0.22 -9.49 2.36
C ALA A 23 1.25 -9.66 1.90
N SER A 24 1.60 -9.34 0.64
CA SER A 24 2.98 -9.45 0.14
C SER A 24 3.72 -8.11 0.00
N ASP A 25 3.05 -6.97 0.15
CA ASP A 25 3.72 -5.67 0.08
C ASP A 25 4.15 -5.26 1.49
N LYS A 26 5.35 -5.70 1.90
CA LYS A 26 6.13 -5.07 2.99
C LYS A 26 6.58 -3.67 2.55
N PHE A 27 5.64 -2.80 2.21
CA PHE A 27 5.93 -1.38 2.10
C PHE A 27 5.98 -0.82 3.52
N GLN A 28 7.15 -0.28 3.88
CA GLN A 28 7.41 0.46 5.11
C GLN A 28 6.21 1.36 5.41
N GLU A 29 5.71 1.33 6.65
CA GLU A 29 4.81 2.35 7.20
C GLU A 29 5.52 3.71 7.15
N THR A 30 5.58 4.33 5.98
CA THR A 30 6.12 5.69 5.80
C THR A 30 5.06 6.65 6.27
N SER A 31 5.00 6.83 7.59
CA SER A 31 4.21 7.91 8.18
C SER A 31 4.94 9.23 7.94
N VAL A 32 4.28 10.15 7.24
CA VAL A 32 4.77 11.52 7.08
C VAL A 32 4.02 12.39 8.07
N PHE A 33 4.74 12.92 9.06
CA PHE A 33 4.24 13.89 10.03
C PHE A 33 4.23 15.28 9.40
N ASN A 34 3.25 15.52 8.53
CA ASN A 34 3.04 16.79 7.87
C ASN A 34 1.57 16.90 7.45
N GLU A 35 1.03 18.11 7.47
CA GLU A 35 -0.30 18.40 6.95
C GLU A 35 -0.38 18.12 5.44
N THR A 36 0.75 18.20 4.72
CA THR A 36 0.83 17.97 3.28
C THR A 36 1.59 16.70 2.91
N LEU A 37 0.99 15.86 2.07
CA LEU A 37 1.62 14.73 1.39
C LEU A 37 1.99 15.09 -0.05
N ARG A 38 3.28 14.99 -0.38
CA ARG A 38 3.82 15.23 -1.73
C ARG A 38 4.47 13.95 -2.26
N ILE A 39 4.00 13.48 -3.42
CA ILE A 39 4.55 12.33 -4.15
C ILE A 39 4.90 12.86 -5.54
N GLU A 40 6.18 12.82 -5.90
CA GLU A 40 6.66 13.22 -7.22
C GLU A 40 6.72 12.01 -8.14
N ARG A 41 6.37 12.19 -9.43
CA ARG A 41 6.39 11.12 -10.46
C ARG A 41 5.69 9.84 -10.00
N ILE A 42 4.38 9.96 -9.72
CA ILE A 42 3.59 8.86 -9.17
C ILE A 42 3.59 7.61 -10.08
N ALA A 43 3.86 6.45 -9.50
CA ALA A 43 3.80 5.15 -10.17
C ALA A 43 2.44 4.46 -9.99
N ARG A 44 2.13 3.47 -10.83
CA ARG A 44 0.84 2.72 -10.78
C ARG A 44 0.61 2.05 -9.43
N THR A 45 1.64 1.43 -8.87
CA THR A 45 1.60 0.75 -7.55
C THR A 45 1.44 1.73 -6.38
N GLN A 46 1.74 3.01 -6.59
CA GLN A 46 1.56 4.06 -5.58
C GLN A 46 0.11 4.57 -5.50
N GLY A 47 -0.74 4.23 -6.46
CA GLY A 47 -2.20 4.39 -6.33
C GLY A 47 -2.75 3.64 -5.12
N GLY A 48 -3.95 4.03 -4.66
CA GLY A 48 -4.62 3.38 -3.54
C GLY A 48 -5.30 4.36 -2.58
N ARG A 49 -5.70 3.86 -1.41
CA ARG A 49 -6.37 4.65 -0.39
C ARG A 49 -5.36 5.20 0.61
N TYR A 50 -5.32 6.52 0.72
CA TYR A 50 -4.53 7.28 1.68
C TYR A 50 -5.42 7.77 2.80
N TYR A 51 -4.88 7.83 4.01
CA TYR A 51 -5.57 8.30 5.20
C TYR A 51 -4.79 9.45 5.81
N CYS A 52 -5.46 10.59 5.99
CA CYS A 52 -5.03 11.61 6.92
C CYS A 52 -5.61 11.26 8.29
N LYS A 53 -4.74 11.11 9.29
CA LYS A 53 -5.12 10.90 10.70
C LYS A 53 -4.65 12.09 11.50
N ALA A 54 -5.56 12.72 12.23
CA ALA A 54 -5.31 13.89 13.06
C ALA A 54 -5.67 13.59 14.52
N GLU A 55 -4.72 13.80 15.43
CA GLU A 55 -4.92 13.56 16.86
C GLU A 55 -4.31 14.67 17.72
N ASN A 56 -4.98 15.01 18.81
CA ASN A 56 -4.52 16.01 19.78
C ASN A 56 -4.66 15.52 21.24
N GLY A 57 -4.94 14.23 21.44
CA GLY A 57 -5.17 13.63 22.76
C GLY A 57 -6.54 13.92 23.37
N VAL A 58 -7.41 14.70 22.69
CA VAL A 58 -8.78 14.99 23.14
C VAL A 58 -9.77 14.27 22.23
N GLY A 59 -10.54 13.36 22.82
CA GLY A 59 -11.53 12.57 22.09
C GLY A 59 -10.90 11.54 21.15
N VAL A 60 -11.62 11.22 20.07
CA VAL A 60 -11.24 10.16 19.13
C VAL A 60 -10.41 10.75 17.98
N PRO A 61 -9.30 10.13 17.55
CA PRO A 61 -8.54 10.58 16.39
C PRO A 61 -9.43 10.75 15.15
N ALA A 62 -9.34 11.91 14.50
CA ALA A 62 -10.09 12.19 13.28
C ALA A 62 -9.39 11.54 12.08
N ILE A 63 -10.13 10.73 11.31
CA ILE A 63 -9.57 10.01 10.17
C ILE A 63 -10.39 10.33 8.92
N LYS A 64 -9.73 10.82 7.87
CA LYS A 64 -10.31 11.00 6.54
C LYS A 64 -9.52 10.22 5.52
N SER A 65 -10.22 9.63 4.56
CA SER A 65 -9.60 8.83 3.50
C SER A 65 -9.83 9.45 2.12
N ILE A 66 -8.85 9.29 1.25
CA ILE A 66 -8.91 9.68 -0.15
C ILE A 66 -8.34 8.55 -1.01
N ARG A 67 -9.01 8.24 -2.11
CA ARG A 67 -8.50 7.27 -3.09
C ARG A 67 -7.75 8.02 -4.18
N VAL A 68 -6.45 7.75 -4.29
CA VAL A 68 -5.60 8.22 -5.38
C VAL A 68 -5.69 7.19 -6.49
N ASP A 69 -6.32 7.57 -7.59
CA ASP A 69 -6.50 6.73 -8.77
C ASP A 69 -5.50 7.16 -9.86
N VAL A 70 -4.53 6.30 -10.17
CA VAL A 70 -3.46 6.60 -11.12
C VAL A 70 -3.89 6.16 -12.51
N GLN A 71 -3.98 7.11 -13.44
CA GLN A 71 -4.43 6.88 -14.80
C GLN A 71 -3.26 6.66 -15.78
N TYR A 72 -3.44 5.76 -16.74
CA TYR A 72 -2.43 5.39 -17.74
C TYR A 72 -3.05 4.69 -18.96
N LEU A 73 -2.31 4.67 -20.06
CA LEU A 73 -2.62 3.90 -21.28
C LEU A 73 -1.33 3.29 -21.86
N ASP A 74 -1.23 1.96 -21.85
CA ASP A 74 -0.09 1.23 -22.41
C ASP A 74 -0.13 1.15 -23.94
N GLU A 75 0.98 0.72 -24.55
CA GLU A 75 0.98 0.39 -25.98
C GLU A 75 0.08 -0.83 -26.23
N PRO A 76 -0.89 -0.74 -27.16
CA PRO A 76 -1.73 -1.88 -27.50
C PRO A 76 -0.94 -2.99 -28.20
N VAL A 77 -1.22 -4.24 -27.86
CA VAL A 77 -0.67 -5.43 -28.53
C VAL A 77 -1.74 -6.05 -29.40
N LEU A 78 -1.42 -6.29 -30.68
CA LEU A 78 -2.32 -6.87 -31.67
C LEU A 78 -1.85 -8.26 -32.10
N THR A 79 -2.67 -9.27 -31.84
CA THR A 79 -2.43 -10.66 -32.25
C THR A 79 -3.50 -11.14 -33.23
N VAL A 80 -3.16 -12.11 -34.07
CA VAL A 80 -4.04 -12.64 -35.12
C VAL A 80 -4.15 -14.14 -35.01
N HIS A 81 -5.37 -14.69 -34.95
CA HIS A 81 -5.62 -16.13 -34.97
C HIS A 81 -6.50 -16.51 -36.17
N GLN A 82 -6.31 -17.70 -36.71
CA GLN A 82 -7.05 -18.18 -37.87
C GLN A 82 -7.68 -19.55 -37.55
N THR A 83 -8.90 -19.78 -37.98
CA THR A 83 -9.58 -21.08 -37.88
C THR A 83 -10.19 -21.46 -39.22
N VAL A 84 -10.12 -22.73 -39.58
CA VAL A 84 -10.74 -23.29 -40.79
C VAL A 84 -11.86 -24.22 -40.35
N SER A 85 -13.07 -24.02 -40.88
CA SER A 85 -14.25 -24.83 -40.57
C SER A 85 -14.92 -25.33 -41.83
N ASP A 86 -15.38 -26.58 -41.81
CA ASP A 86 -16.10 -27.18 -42.93
C ASP A 86 -17.52 -26.61 -43.03
N VAL A 87 -17.97 -26.31 -44.25
CA VAL A 87 -19.33 -25.84 -44.51
C VAL A 87 -20.26 -27.04 -44.67
N ARG A 88 -21.31 -27.13 -43.84
CA ARG A 88 -22.26 -28.23 -43.85
C ARG A 88 -22.91 -28.38 -45.24
N GLY A 89 -22.70 -29.52 -45.90
CA GLY A 89 -23.29 -29.83 -47.21
C GLY A 89 -22.47 -29.41 -48.44
N ASN A 90 -21.25 -28.87 -48.26
CA ASN A 90 -20.35 -28.50 -49.35
C ASN A 90 -18.91 -28.99 -49.08
N PHE A 91 -18.09 -29.14 -50.13
CA PHE A 91 -16.65 -29.47 -50.02
C PHE A 91 -15.75 -28.23 -49.79
N TYR A 92 -16.34 -27.06 -49.53
CA TYR A 92 -15.61 -25.80 -49.33
C TYR A 92 -15.32 -25.57 -47.85
N GLN A 93 -14.15 -25.01 -47.55
CA GLN A 93 -13.71 -24.64 -46.21
C GLN A 93 -13.87 -23.13 -46.00
N GLU A 94 -14.44 -22.74 -44.86
CA GLU A 94 -14.53 -21.35 -44.43
C GLU A 94 -13.34 -20.99 -43.54
N LYS A 95 -12.58 -19.97 -43.96
CA LYS A 95 -11.51 -19.39 -43.14
C LYS A 95 -12.04 -18.21 -42.36
N THR A 96 -11.89 -18.24 -41.03
CA THR A 96 -12.24 -17.15 -40.12
C THR A 96 -10.97 -16.61 -39.46
N VAL A 97 -10.84 -15.29 -39.37
CA VAL A 97 -9.70 -14.60 -38.75
C VAL A 97 -10.16 -13.79 -37.55
N PHE A 98 -9.40 -13.84 -36.47
CA PHE A 98 -9.63 -13.10 -35.24
C PHE A 98 -8.43 -12.18 -34.98
N LEU A 99 -8.63 -10.87 -35.09
CA LEU A 99 -7.66 -9.87 -34.69
C LEU A 99 -7.98 -9.45 -33.25
N ARG A 100 -7.09 -9.80 -32.31
CA ARG A 100 -7.25 -9.52 -30.88
C ARG A 100 -6.34 -8.36 -30.51
N CYS A 101 -6.93 -7.27 -30.05
CA CYS A 101 -6.22 -6.11 -29.54
C CYS A 101 -6.34 -6.07 -28.02
N THR A 102 -5.21 -6.01 -27.32
CA THR A 102 -5.15 -6.01 -25.85
C THR A 102 -4.37 -4.79 -25.38
N VAL A 103 -4.88 -4.06 -24.40
CA VAL A 103 -4.17 -2.93 -23.78
C VAL A 103 -4.53 -2.81 -22.31
N ASN A 104 -3.53 -2.54 -21.48
CA ASN A 104 -3.75 -2.22 -20.08
C ASN A 104 -3.94 -0.71 -19.94
N SER A 105 -5.03 -0.29 -19.31
CA SER A 105 -5.32 1.11 -19.09
C SER A 105 -6.15 1.34 -17.84
N ASN A 106 -6.03 2.53 -17.29
CA ASN A 106 -6.95 3.07 -16.30
C ASN A 106 -7.24 4.53 -16.68
N PRO A 107 -8.48 4.92 -17.01
CA PRO A 107 -9.72 4.13 -17.03
C PRO A 107 -9.75 3.05 -18.13
N PRO A 108 -10.80 2.18 -18.18
CA PRO A 108 -10.96 1.20 -19.25
C PRO A 108 -10.93 1.82 -20.65
N ALA A 109 -10.12 1.27 -21.54
CA ALA A 109 -9.92 1.78 -22.90
C ALA A 109 -11.15 1.56 -23.79
N ARG A 110 -11.39 2.52 -24.69
CA ARG A 110 -12.29 2.39 -25.83
C ARG A 110 -11.49 1.94 -27.05
N PHE A 111 -11.97 0.92 -27.74
CA PHE A 111 -11.33 0.38 -28.94
C PHE A 111 -12.07 0.83 -30.20
N ILE A 112 -11.31 1.17 -31.22
CA ILE A 112 -11.77 1.60 -32.53
C ILE A 112 -10.99 0.77 -33.56
N TRP A 113 -11.71 0.03 -34.40
CA TRP A 113 -11.11 -0.79 -35.46
C TRP A 113 -11.18 -0.08 -36.80
N LYS A 114 -10.08 -0.09 -37.54
CA LYS A 114 -10.01 0.47 -38.89
C LYS A 114 -9.48 -0.56 -39.88
N ARG A 115 -10.02 -0.56 -41.10
CA ARG A 115 -9.46 -1.28 -42.27
C ARG A 115 -8.96 -0.22 -43.25
N GLY A 116 -7.64 -0.07 -43.36
CA GLY A 116 -7.06 1.11 -44.01
C GLY A 116 -7.44 2.39 -43.26
N SER A 117 -8.14 3.31 -43.93
CA SER A 117 -8.71 4.53 -43.33
C SER A 117 -10.10 4.34 -42.71
N ASP A 118 -10.81 3.29 -43.11
CA ASP A 118 -12.25 3.17 -42.87
C ASP A 118 -12.52 2.56 -41.49
N THR A 119 -13.42 3.18 -40.73
CA THR A 119 -13.78 2.70 -39.38
C THR A 119 -14.82 1.61 -39.49
N LEU A 120 -14.54 0.44 -38.92
CA LEU A 120 -15.42 -0.72 -38.95
C LEU A 120 -16.45 -0.64 -37.81
N SER A 121 -17.69 -1.06 -38.08
CA SER A 121 -18.72 -1.17 -37.05
C SER A 121 -19.44 -2.52 -37.11
N HIS A 122 -19.96 -2.97 -35.96
CA HIS A 122 -20.80 -4.18 -35.91
C HIS A 122 -22.07 -3.93 -36.74
N SER A 123 -22.50 -4.91 -37.54
CA SER A 123 -23.69 -4.93 -38.40
C SER A 123 -23.69 -4.12 -39.71
N GLN A 124 -22.83 -3.10 -39.88
CA GLN A 124 -22.73 -2.37 -41.17
C GLN A 124 -21.81 -3.08 -42.18
N ASP A 125 -20.81 -3.81 -41.69
CA ASP A 125 -19.85 -4.54 -42.52
C ASP A 125 -20.21 -6.04 -42.59
N ASN A 126 -20.62 -6.51 -43.77
CA ASN A 126 -20.96 -7.93 -43.99
C ASN A 126 -19.77 -8.84 -43.68
N GLY A 127 -19.95 -9.75 -42.72
CA GLY A 127 -18.94 -10.73 -42.29
C GLY A 127 -18.04 -10.26 -41.14
N VAL A 128 -18.26 -9.05 -40.59
CA VAL A 128 -17.47 -8.48 -39.49
C VAL A 128 -18.23 -8.56 -38.17
N ASP A 129 -17.53 -8.96 -37.11
CA ASP A 129 -18.07 -9.00 -35.76
C ASP A 129 -17.03 -8.47 -34.75
N ILE A 130 -17.43 -7.56 -33.86
CA ILE A 130 -16.53 -6.91 -32.88
C ILE A 130 -17.09 -7.15 -31.48
N TYR A 131 -16.34 -7.86 -30.64
CA TYR A 131 -16.81 -8.24 -29.30
C TYR A 131 -15.67 -8.29 -28.27
N GLU A 132 -16.04 -8.36 -27.00
CA GLU A 132 -15.11 -8.63 -25.89
C GLU A 132 -15.08 -10.15 -25.67
N PRO A 133 -13.89 -10.79 -25.68
CA PRO A 133 -13.81 -12.21 -25.43
C PRO A 133 -14.12 -12.53 -23.96
N LEU A 134 -14.62 -13.74 -23.73
CA LEU A 134 -14.83 -14.28 -22.39
C LEU A 134 -13.52 -14.22 -21.57
N TYR A 135 -13.65 -14.07 -20.25
CA TYR A 135 -12.53 -13.99 -19.29
C TYR A 135 -11.64 -12.74 -19.40
N THR A 136 -12.11 -11.68 -20.07
CA THR A 136 -11.46 -10.35 -20.07
C THR A 136 -12.44 -9.29 -19.57
N GLN A 137 -11.96 -8.28 -18.84
CA GLN A 137 -12.78 -7.19 -18.29
C GLN A 137 -12.57 -5.90 -19.08
N GLY A 138 -12.86 -5.93 -20.39
CA GLY A 138 -12.75 -4.75 -21.26
C GLY A 138 -11.33 -4.37 -21.70
N GLU A 139 -10.29 -5.04 -21.20
CA GLU A 139 -8.88 -4.84 -21.60
C GLU A 139 -8.57 -5.38 -23.01
N THR A 140 -9.48 -6.18 -23.56
CA THR A 140 -9.33 -6.83 -24.86
C THR A 140 -10.58 -6.66 -25.70
N LYS A 141 -10.41 -6.33 -26.99
CA LYS A 141 -11.45 -6.44 -28.02
C LYS A 141 -10.96 -7.29 -29.18
N VAL A 142 -11.89 -8.05 -29.77
CA VAL A 142 -11.62 -8.92 -30.92
C VAL A 142 -12.44 -8.45 -32.11
N LEU A 143 -11.78 -8.28 -33.25
CA LEU A 143 -12.38 -8.15 -34.57
C LEU A 143 -12.34 -9.53 -35.26
N LYS A 144 -13.52 -10.09 -35.52
CA LYS A 144 -13.72 -11.37 -36.20
C LYS A 144 -14.16 -11.12 -37.63
N LEU A 145 -13.40 -11.67 -38.58
CA LEU A 145 -13.69 -11.70 -40.01
C LEU A 145 -14.17 -13.10 -40.38
N LYS A 146 -15.46 -13.25 -40.67
CA LYS A 146 -16.10 -14.51 -41.09
C LYS A 146 -16.00 -14.66 -42.59
N ASN A 147 -15.82 -15.90 -43.06
CA ASN A 147 -15.77 -16.26 -44.48
C ASN A 147 -14.84 -15.33 -45.30
N LEU A 148 -13.54 -15.39 -44.98
CA LEU A 148 -12.52 -14.46 -45.46
C LEU A 148 -12.47 -14.35 -47.00
N ARG A 149 -12.62 -13.14 -47.54
CA ARG A 149 -12.58 -12.85 -48.98
C ARG A 149 -11.26 -12.15 -49.38
N PRO A 150 -10.92 -12.10 -50.69
CA PRO A 150 -9.74 -11.38 -51.17
C PRO A 150 -9.67 -9.90 -50.71
N GLN A 151 -10.82 -9.22 -50.63
CA GLN A 151 -10.93 -7.83 -50.14
C GLN A 151 -10.63 -7.66 -48.64
N ASP A 152 -10.70 -8.74 -47.87
CA ASP A 152 -10.46 -8.69 -46.42
C ASP A 152 -8.96 -8.77 -46.10
N TYR A 153 -8.08 -9.05 -47.07
CA TYR A 153 -6.63 -8.93 -46.94
C TYR A 153 -6.19 -7.46 -47.03
N ALA A 154 -6.11 -6.81 -45.88
CA ALA A 154 -5.82 -5.40 -45.74
C ALA A 154 -5.00 -5.11 -44.48
N SER A 155 -4.60 -3.85 -44.31
CA SER A 155 -4.02 -3.37 -43.05
C SER A 155 -5.12 -3.00 -42.07
N TYR A 156 -5.13 -3.67 -40.92
CA TYR A 156 -6.08 -3.42 -39.84
C TYR A 156 -5.40 -2.68 -38.70
N THR A 157 -5.99 -1.57 -38.27
CA THR A 157 -5.48 -0.75 -37.17
C THR A 157 -6.43 -0.85 -35.98
N CYS A 158 -5.88 -1.24 -34.83
CA CYS A 158 -6.54 -1.08 -33.55
C CYS A 158 -6.09 0.25 -32.94
N GLN A 159 -7.02 1.20 -32.82
CA GLN A 159 -6.83 2.45 -32.10
C GLN A 159 -7.52 2.36 -30.74
N VAL A 160 -6.78 2.67 -29.67
CA VAL A 160 -7.25 2.64 -28.28
C VAL A 160 -7.20 4.04 -27.67
N SER A 161 -8.27 4.39 -26.96
CA SER A 161 -8.47 5.72 -26.39
C SER A 161 -8.99 5.64 -24.96
N VAL A 162 -8.43 6.44 -24.07
CA VAL A 162 -9.02 6.73 -22.76
C VAL A 162 -9.82 8.03 -22.76
N ARG A 163 -10.29 8.48 -23.94
CA ARG A 163 -11.10 9.69 -24.14
C ARG A 163 -10.41 10.97 -23.66
N ASN A 164 -9.09 11.03 -23.82
CA ASN A 164 -8.24 12.15 -23.39
C ASN A 164 -8.39 12.50 -21.90
N VAL A 165 -8.83 11.56 -21.05
CA VAL A 165 -8.89 11.77 -19.60
C VAL A 165 -7.45 12.00 -19.11
N CYS A 166 -7.26 13.02 -18.28
CA CYS A 166 -5.95 13.50 -17.82
C CYS A 166 -4.97 13.88 -18.95
N GLY A 167 -5.46 14.21 -20.15
CA GLY A 167 -4.62 14.59 -21.28
C GLY A 167 -3.82 13.44 -21.88
N ILE A 168 -4.23 12.18 -21.63
CA ILE A 168 -3.54 10.99 -22.14
C ILE A 168 -3.92 10.79 -23.62
N PRO A 169 -2.95 10.79 -24.55
CA PRO A 169 -3.21 10.66 -25.98
C PRO A 169 -3.61 9.23 -26.37
N ASP A 170 -4.37 9.11 -27.46
CA ASP A 170 -4.71 7.83 -28.07
C ASP A 170 -3.46 7.11 -28.60
N LYS A 171 -3.53 5.78 -28.61
CA LYS A 171 -2.47 4.91 -29.18
C LYS A 171 -3.04 4.00 -30.24
N ALA A 172 -2.22 3.57 -31.18
CA ALA A 172 -2.67 2.70 -32.27
C ALA A 172 -1.58 1.71 -32.68
N ILE A 173 -2.01 0.52 -33.08
CA ILE A 173 -1.15 -0.52 -33.65
C ILE A 173 -1.81 -1.08 -34.91
N THR A 174 -1.00 -1.34 -35.95
CA THR A 174 -1.46 -1.82 -37.26
C THR A 174 -0.87 -3.19 -37.56
N PHE A 175 -1.70 -4.10 -38.06
CA PHE A 175 -1.29 -5.41 -38.58
C PHE A 175 -1.70 -5.54 -40.05
N ARG A 176 -0.79 -5.98 -40.91
CA ARG A 176 -1.07 -6.22 -42.33
C ARG A 176 -1.47 -7.68 -42.54
N LEU A 177 -2.75 -7.92 -42.79
CA LEU A 177 -3.28 -9.26 -43.06
C LEU A 177 -3.10 -9.60 -44.55
N THR A 178 -2.43 -10.71 -44.83
CA THR A 178 -2.16 -11.23 -46.18
C THR A 178 -2.59 -12.69 -46.29
N ASN A 179 -2.65 -13.22 -47.51
CA ASN A 179 -2.90 -14.64 -47.73
C ASN A 179 -1.73 -15.54 -47.28
N THR A 180 -0.53 -14.96 -47.12
CA THR A 180 0.68 -15.62 -46.59
C THR A 180 0.73 -15.64 -45.07
N THR A 181 -0.07 -14.80 -44.38
CA THR A 181 -0.05 -14.66 -42.92
C THR A 181 -0.24 -16.03 -42.24
N ALA A 182 0.77 -16.46 -41.49
CA ALA A 182 0.84 -17.80 -40.91
C ALA A 182 1.54 -17.79 -39.54
N PRO A 183 1.15 -18.68 -38.61
CA PRO A 183 1.83 -18.85 -37.34
C PRO A 183 3.26 -19.37 -37.52
N PRO A 184 4.14 -19.16 -36.52
CA PRO A 184 5.51 -19.63 -36.57
C PRO A 184 5.58 -21.16 -36.53
N ALA A 185 6.61 -21.72 -37.15
CA ALA A 185 6.95 -23.14 -37.08
C ALA A 185 8.47 -23.32 -36.92
N LEU A 186 8.88 -24.31 -36.12
CA LEU A 186 10.26 -24.51 -35.70
C LEU A 186 10.75 -25.96 -35.87
N LYS A 187 12.03 -26.09 -36.20
CA LYS A 187 12.80 -27.33 -36.19
C LYS A 187 14.11 -27.14 -35.43
N LEU A 188 14.45 -28.07 -34.53
CA LEU A 188 15.75 -28.10 -33.85
C LEU A 188 16.73 -29.01 -34.60
N SER A 189 18.02 -28.71 -34.50
CA SER A 189 19.11 -29.56 -35.02
C SER A 189 19.41 -30.80 -34.16
N VAL A 190 18.80 -30.90 -32.98
CA VAL A 190 19.04 -31.97 -31.98
C VAL A 190 17.72 -32.61 -31.56
N ASN A 191 17.81 -33.78 -30.93
CA ASN A 191 16.66 -34.48 -30.34
C ASN A 191 16.15 -33.77 -29.07
N GLU A 192 15.01 -34.22 -28.55
CA GLU A 192 14.39 -33.67 -27.34
C GLU A 192 15.26 -33.79 -26.08
N THR A 193 16.14 -34.80 -26.04
CA THR A 193 17.13 -35.00 -24.98
C THR A 193 18.53 -35.07 -25.60
N LEU A 194 19.46 -34.31 -25.02
CA LEU A 194 20.86 -34.27 -25.43
C LEU A 194 21.74 -34.55 -24.21
N VAL A 195 22.49 -35.65 -24.25
CA VAL A 195 23.41 -36.05 -23.17
C VAL A 195 24.84 -35.76 -23.59
N VAL A 196 25.54 -34.96 -22.79
CA VAL A 196 26.90 -34.46 -23.10
C VAL A 196 27.83 -34.65 -21.92
N ASN A 197 29.14 -34.61 -22.17
CA ASN A 197 30.14 -34.67 -21.11
C ASN A 197 30.54 -33.26 -20.64
N PRO A 198 30.96 -33.11 -19.37
CA PRO A 198 31.46 -31.83 -18.89
C PRO A 198 32.68 -31.38 -19.71
N GLY A 199 32.73 -30.09 -20.04
CA GLY A 199 33.78 -29.47 -20.85
C GLY A 199 33.55 -29.49 -22.37
N GLU A 200 32.56 -30.24 -22.86
CA GLU A 200 32.18 -30.21 -24.29
C GLU A 200 31.55 -28.86 -24.69
N ASN A 201 31.66 -28.51 -25.97
CA ASN A 201 30.98 -27.34 -26.53
C ASN A 201 29.67 -27.79 -27.19
N VAL A 202 28.55 -27.23 -26.74
CA VAL A 202 27.22 -27.60 -27.24
C VAL A 202 26.69 -26.50 -28.15
N THR A 203 26.29 -26.85 -29.36
CA THR A 203 25.64 -25.93 -30.31
C THR A 203 24.29 -26.49 -30.73
N VAL A 204 23.23 -25.73 -30.48
CA VAL A 204 21.85 -26.07 -30.87
C VAL A 204 21.32 -25.03 -31.83
N GLN A 205 20.99 -25.45 -33.05
CA GLN A 205 20.37 -24.57 -34.05
C GLN A 205 18.86 -24.71 -34.01
N CYS A 206 18.17 -23.58 -33.89
CA CYS A 206 16.72 -23.48 -34.01
C CYS A 206 16.36 -22.80 -35.33
N LEU A 207 15.78 -23.58 -36.24
CA LEU A 207 15.47 -23.17 -37.60
C LEU A 207 13.98 -22.85 -37.73
N LEU A 208 13.68 -21.69 -38.32
CA LEU A 208 12.32 -21.32 -38.73
C LEU A 208 11.94 -22.13 -39.98
N THR A 209 10.85 -22.88 -39.90
CA THR A 209 10.31 -23.63 -41.04
C THR A 209 9.04 -22.99 -41.61
N GLY A 210 8.53 -21.94 -40.96
CA GLY A 210 7.35 -21.20 -41.39
C GLY A 210 7.01 -20.06 -40.43
N GLY A 211 6.19 -19.13 -40.91
CA GLY A 211 5.72 -17.96 -40.15
C GLY A 211 5.82 -16.69 -40.97
N ASP A 212 4.70 -15.98 -41.09
CA ASP A 212 4.61 -14.67 -41.74
C ASP A 212 3.64 -13.80 -40.93
N PRO A 213 4.06 -12.64 -40.40
CA PRO A 213 5.38 -11.99 -40.56
C PRO A 213 6.56 -12.80 -40.00
N LEU A 214 7.79 -12.47 -40.41
CA LEU A 214 9.01 -13.16 -39.98
C LEU A 214 9.08 -13.22 -38.44
N PRO A 215 9.06 -14.42 -37.83
CA PRO A 215 9.04 -14.54 -36.38
C PRO A 215 10.36 -14.17 -35.71
N GLN A 216 10.26 -13.54 -34.54
CA GLN A 216 11.40 -13.29 -33.67
C GLN A 216 11.72 -14.54 -32.85
N LEU A 217 12.98 -14.96 -32.88
CA LEU A 217 13.49 -16.09 -32.10
C LEU A 217 14.05 -15.61 -30.77
N GLN A 218 13.76 -16.37 -29.71
CA GLN A 218 14.32 -16.15 -28.38
C GLN A 218 14.66 -17.49 -27.72
N TRP A 219 15.84 -17.55 -27.10
CA TRP A 219 16.24 -18.67 -26.25
C TRP A 219 15.96 -18.35 -24.79
N SER A 220 15.52 -19.36 -24.05
CA SER A 220 15.38 -19.32 -22.59
C SER A 220 15.84 -20.63 -21.98
N HIS A 221 16.20 -20.58 -20.70
CA HIS A 221 16.65 -21.73 -19.91
C HIS A 221 15.75 -21.92 -18.70
N GLY A 222 15.68 -23.14 -18.18
CA GLY A 222 14.98 -23.46 -16.94
C GLY A 222 15.63 -24.67 -16.26
N PRO A 223 16.00 -24.58 -14.97
CA PRO A 223 15.76 -23.46 -14.05
C PRO A 223 16.77 -22.29 -14.20
N GLY A 224 16.30 -21.05 -14.01
CA GLY A 224 17.15 -19.85 -14.02
C GLY A 224 17.46 -19.27 -15.42
N PRO A 225 18.29 -18.23 -15.50
CA PRO A 225 18.66 -17.61 -16.78
C PRO A 225 19.57 -18.52 -17.63
N LEU A 226 19.81 -18.12 -18.88
CA LEU A 226 20.85 -18.74 -19.70
C LEU A 226 22.21 -18.64 -18.98
N PRO A 227 23.10 -19.64 -19.11
CA PRO A 227 24.45 -19.58 -18.55
C PRO A 227 25.21 -18.34 -19.05
N LEU A 228 26.03 -17.72 -18.19
CA LEU A 228 26.73 -16.45 -18.49
C LEU A 228 27.62 -16.51 -19.75
N GLY A 229 28.14 -17.69 -20.10
CA GLY A 229 28.96 -17.90 -21.30
C GLY A 229 28.18 -18.33 -22.55
N ALA A 230 26.85 -18.49 -22.45
CA ALA A 230 26.03 -18.94 -23.58
C ALA A 230 25.84 -17.81 -24.60
N LEU A 231 26.07 -18.11 -25.87
CA LEU A 231 25.91 -17.20 -26.99
C LEU A 231 24.65 -17.58 -27.77
N ALA A 232 23.64 -16.72 -27.74
CA ALA A 232 22.40 -16.88 -28.50
C ALA A 232 22.36 -15.85 -29.65
N GLN A 233 22.57 -16.29 -30.88
CA GLN A 233 22.56 -15.44 -32.08
C GLN A 233 21.84 -16.12 -33.24
N SER A 234 20.95 -15.39 -33.92
CA SER A 234 20.27 -15.85 -35.15
C SER A 234 19.66 -17.26 -35.05
N GLY A 235 19.01 -17.57 -33.93
CA GLY A 235 18.41 -18.89 -33.68
C GLY A 235 19.39 -19.98 -33.20
N THR A 236 20.69 -19.73 -33.21
CA THR A 236 21.72 -20.65 -32.71
C THR A 236 22.07 -20.34 -31.27
N LEU A 237 22.09 -21.36 -30.42
CA LEU A 237 22.58 -21.31 -29.04
C LEU A 237 23.88 -22.11 -28.93
N SER A 238 24.95 -21.45 -28.54
CA SER A 238 26.26 -22.08 -28.28
C SER A 238 26.63 -21.95 -26.82
N ILE A 239 26.92 -23.07 -26.16
CA ILE A 239 27.33 -23.14 -24.75
C ILE A 239 28.74 -23.74 -24.72
N PRO A 240 29.79 -22.92 -24.53
CA PRO A 240 31.15 -23.41 -24.47
C PRO A 240 31.43 -24.05 -23.09
N SER A 241 32.22 -25.12 -23.09
CA SER A 241 32.71 -25.80 -21.87
C SER A 241 31.62 -26.08 -20.83
N VAL A 242 30.61 -26.85 -21.22
CA VAL A 242 29.42 -27.12 -20.39
C VAL A 242 29.76 -27.72 -19.03
N GLN A 243 29.04 -27.31 -18.00
CA GLN A 243 29.20 -27.78 -16.63
C GLN A 243 27.92 -28.47 -16.15
N ALA A 244 28.01 -29.27 -15.08
CA ALA A 244 26.85 -29.98 -14.52
C ALA A 244 25.66 -29.04 -14.20
N ARG A 245 25.95 -27.81 -13.74
CA ARG A 245 24.96 -26.76 -13.42
C ARG A 245 24.22 -26.19 -14.64
N ASP A 246 24.75 -26.41 -15.84
CA ASP A 246 24.13 -25.96 -17.09
C ASP A 246 23.10 -27.00 -17.60
N SER A 247 22.87 -28.08 -16.85
CA SER A 247 21.79 -29.01 -17.17
C SER A 247 20.43 -28.36 -16.95
N GLY A 248 19.49 -28.64 -17.85
CA GLY A 248 18.15 -28.08 -17.78
C GLY A 248 17.46 -28.03 -19.13
N TYR A 249 16.34 -27.32 -19.16
CA TYR A 249 15.49 -27.18 -20.32
C TYR A 249 15.81 -25.89 -21.07
N TYR A 250 16.30 -26.04 -22.30
CA TYR A 250 16.53 -24.92 -23.20
C TYR A 250 15.38 -24.84 -24.19
N ASN A 251 14.67 -23.72 -24.17
CA ASN A 251 13.52 -23.48 -25.02
C ASN A 251 13.85 -22.45 -26.08
N CYS A 252 13.71 -22.83 -27.35
CA CYS A 252 13.63 -21.89 -28.44
C CYS A 252 12.16 -21.54 -28.70
N THR A 253 11.82 -20.26 -28.59
CA THR A 253 10.48 -19.73 -28.84
C THR A 253 10.50 -18.78 -30.02
N ALA A 254 9.55 -18.95 -30.94
CA ALA A 254 9.30 -18.04 -32.05
C ALA A 254 7.93 -17.39 -31.92
N THR A 255 7.92 -16.06 -32.03
CA THR A 255 6.70 -15.23 -31.93
C THR A 255 6.63 -14.26 -33.10
N ASN A 256 5.50 -14.19 -33.79
CA ASN A 256 5.19 -13.16 -34.79
C ASN A 256 3.80 -12.53 -34.57
N ASN A 257 3.23 -12.71 -33.37
CA ASN A 257 1.87 -12.31 -33.02
C ASN A 257 0.76 -12.99 -33.85
N VAL A 258 1.07 -14.05 -34.61
CA VAL A 258 0.10 -14.86 -35.36
C VAL A 258 0.00 -16.26 -34.78
N GLY A 259 -1.22 -16.68 -34.44
CA GLY A 259 -1.52 -17.98 -33.86
C GLY A 259 -0.82 -18.20 -32.53
N ASN A 260 -0.48 -19.46 -32.25
CA ASN A 260 0.27 -19.81 -31.06
C ASN A 260 1.78 -19.63 -31.33
N PRO A 261 2.56 -19.11 -30.37
CA PRO A 261 4.00 -19.10 -30.49
C PRO A 261 4.52 -20.53 -30.64
N ALA A 262 5.46 -20.74 -31.56
CA ALA A 262 6.10 -22.04 -31.72
C ALA A 262 7.17 -22.16 -30.65
N LYS A 263 7.20 -23.30 -29.98
CA LYS A 263 8.20 -23.62 -28.97
C LYS A 263 8.77 -24.99 -29.25
N LYS A 264 10.10 -25.09 -29.25
CA LYS A 264 10.81 -26.37 -29.21
C LYS A 264 11.76 -26.38 -28.02
N THR A 265 11.76 -27.49 -27.29
CA THR A 265 12.52 -27.66 -26.06
C THR A 265 13.54 -28.77 -26.26
N VAL A 266 14.76 -28.53 -25.80
CA VAL A 266 15.78 -29.57 -25.61
C VAL A 266 16.11 -29.64 -24.12
N ASN A 267 16.09 -30.87 -23.58
CA ASN A 267 16.58 -31.18 -22.25
C ASN A 267 18.06 -31.54 -22.34
N LEU A 268 18.92 -30.61 -21.91
CA LEU A 268 20.36 -30.81 -21.86
C LEU A 268 20.73 -31.49 -20.55
N LEU A 269 21.32 -32.68 -20.64
CA LEU A 269 21.77 -33.45 -19.50
C LEU A 269 23.30 -33.56 -19.56
N VAL A 270 23.98 -32.82 -18.67
CA VAL A 270 25.43 -32.88 -18.56
C VAL A 270 25.81 -33.99 -17.58
N ARG A 271 26.62 -34.95 -18.05
CA ARG A 271 26.99 -36.11 -17.23
C ARG A 271 27.68 -35.70 -15.94
N SER A 272 27.16 -36.17 -14.82
CA SER A 272 27.77 -35.97 -13.50
C SER A 272 27.37 -37.09 -12.55
N MET A 273 28.24 -37.40 -11.59
CA MET A 273 27.97 -38.31 -10.47
C MET A 273 28.45 -37.66 -9.18
N LYS A 274 27.65 -37.74 -8.12
CA LYS A 274 27.95 -37.22 -6.78
C LYS A 274 27.35 -38.13 -5.71
N ASN A 275 27.68 -37.86 -4.44
CA ASN A 275 27.05 -38.49 -3.28
C ASN A 275 27.01 -40.02 -3.35
N ALA A 276 28.17 -40.65 -3.58
CA ALA A 276 28.25 -42.10 -3.50
C ALA A 276 28.01 -42.55 -2.06
N THR A 277 27.04 -43.45 -1.89
CA THR A 277 26.61 -43.92 -0.58
C THR A 277 26.48 -45.44 -0.56
N PHE A 278 26.72 -46.03 0.62
CA PHE A 278 26.46 -47.44 0.88
C PHE A 278 25.49 -47.63 2.04
N GLN A 279 24.83 -48.78 2.10
CA GLN A 279 23.91 -49.15 3.18
C GLN A 279 24.14 -50.59 3.61
N ILE A 280 24.21 -50.82 4.91
CA ILE A 280 24.27 -52.15 5.53
C ILE A 280 22.89 -52.45 6.09
N THR A 281 22.17 -53.40 5.49
CA THR A 281 20.84 -53.80 5.92
C THR A 281 20.93 -55.23 6.46
N PRO A 282 20.87 -55.42 7.80
CA PRO A 282 20.78 -56.75 8.40
C PRO A 282 19.43 -57.42 8.07
N ASP A 283 19.27 -58.67 8.49
CA ASP A 283 18.09 -59.49 8.21
C ASP A 283 16.79 -58.85 8.72
N VAL A 284 16.04 -58.27 7.78
CA VAL A 284 14.76 -57.58 8.02
C VAL A 284 13.67 -58.57 8.44
N ILE A 285 13.72 -59.80 7.94
CA ILE A 285 12.72 -60.85 8.23
C ILE A 285 12.80 -61.26 9.71
N LYS A 286 14.01 -61.27 10.25
CA LYS A 286 14.27 -61.53 11.68
C LYS A 286 14.28 -60.26 12.55
N GLU A 287 13.86 -59.12 12.00
CA GLU A 287 13.89 -57.80 12.66
C GLU A 287 15.24 -57.45 13.30
N SER A 288 16.33 -57.91 12.69
CA SER A 288 17.67 -57.72 13.23
C SER A 288 18.19 -56.32 12.95
N GLU A 289 18.78 -55.68 13.96
CA GLU A 289 19.54 -54.43 13.77
C GLU A 289 21.06 -54.69 13.73
N ASN A 290 21.52 -55.90 14.05
CA ASN A 290 22.95 -56.27 14.11
C ASN A 290 23.31 -57.32 13.05
N ILE A 291 24.57 -57.35 12.63
CA ILE A 291 25.07 -58.41 11.75
C ILE A 291 25.29 -59.67 12.58
N GLN A 292 24.60 -60.76 12.25
CA GLN A 292 24.75 -62.06 12.91
C GLN A 292 25.04 -63.15 11.87
N LEU A 293 25.85 -64.14 12.26
CA LEU A 293 26.08 -65.32 11.43
C LEU A 293 24.77 -66.12 11.30
N GLY A 294 24.55 -66.74 10.14
CA GLY A 294 23.31 -67.49 9.86
C GLY A 294 22.09 -66.62 9.53
N GLN A 295 22.30 -65.31 9.30
CA GLN A 295 21.29 -64.36 8.87
C GLN A 295 21.66 -63.78 7.51
N ASP A 296 20.67 -63.21 6.83
CA ASP A 296 20.89 -62.56 5.55
C ASP A 296 21.47 -61.15 5.76
N LEU A 297 22.37 -60.74 4.86
CA LEU A 297 23.00 -59.42 4.90
C LEU A 297 22.93 -58.78 3.51
N LYS A 298 22.41 -57.56 3.44
CA LYS A 298 22.28 -56.81 2.20
C LYS A 298 23.14 -55.55 2.24
N LEU A 299 23.98 -55.41 1.23
CA LEU A 299 24.85 -54.26 1.01
C LEU A 299 24.36 -53.49 -0.20
N SER A 300 23.84 -52.28 0.00
CA SER A 300 23.32 -51.46 -1.10
C SER A 300 24.25 -50.30 -1.40
N CYS A 301 24.24 -49.86 -2.65
CA CYS A 301 25.10 -48.80 -3.17
C CYS A 301 24.29 -47.88 -4.10
N HIS A 302 24.47 -46.57 -3.95
CA HIS A 302 23.77 -45.53 -4.71
C HIS A 302 24.69 -44.37 -5.04
N VAL A 303 24.49 -43.75 -6.20
CA VAL A 303 25.07 -42.45 -6.57
C VAL A 303 23.99 -41.54 -7.12
N ASP A 304 24.10 -40.24 -6.87
CA ASP A 304 23.27 -39.23 -7.52
C ASP A 304 23.91 -38.88 -8.86
N ALA A 305 23.25 -39.27 -9.96
CA ALA A 305 23.81 -39.15 -11.29
C ALA A 305 22.84 -38.53 -12.29
N VAL A 306 23.41 -37.82 -13.26
CA VAL A 306 22.68 -37.28 -14.41
C VAL A 306 23.29 -37.87 -15.68
N PRO A 307 22.53 -38.59 -16.52
CA PRO A 307 21.25 -39.24 -16.22
C PRO A 307 21.41 -40.51 -15.35
N GLN A 308 20.48 -40.75 -14.43
CA GLN A 308 20.57 -41.82 -13.43
C GLN A 308 20.55 -43.23 -14.06
N GLU A 309 19.75 -43.45 -15.09
CA GLU A 309 19.54 -44.76 -15.73
C GLU A 309 20.75 -45.26 -16.55
N LYS A 310 21.73 -44.40 -16.82
CA LYS A 310 22.95 -44.77 -17.56
C LYS A 310 24.10 -45.23 -16.67
N VAL A 311 23.93 -45.18 -15.34
CA VAL A 311 24.95 -45.63 -14.38
C VAL A 311 25.05 -47.15 -14.37
N THR A 312 26.27 -47.67 -14.31
CA THR A 312 26.53 -49.09 -14.09
C THR A 312 27.28 -49.32 -12.80
N TYR A 313 26.86 -50.34 -12.04
CA TYR A 313 27.51 -50.75 -10.80
C TYR A 313 28.27 -52.05 -10.98
N GLN A 314 29.44 -52.12 -10.35
CA GLN A 314 30.28 -53.32 -10.22
C GLN A 314 30.67 -53.53 -8.76
N TRP A 315 30.59 -54.77 -8.29
CA TRP A 315 30.94 -55.14 -6.93
C TRP A 315 32.23 -55.96 -6.90
N PHE A 316 33.07 -55.70 -5.90
CA PHE A 316 34.30 -56.43 -5.63
C PHE A 316 34.31 -56.88 -4.17
N LYS A 317 34.89 -58.06 -3.90
CA LYS A 317 35.18 -58.58 -2.56
C LYS A 317 36.69 -58.82 -2.46
N ASN A 318 37.35 -58.17 -1.51
CA ASN A 318 38.80 -58.25 -1.28
C ASN A 318 39.62 -58.01 -2.57
N GLY A 319 39.24 -56.97 -3.32
CA GLY A 319 39.90 -56.57 -4.58
C GLY A 319 39.58 -57.42 -5.81
N LYS A 320 38.77 -58.49 -5.68
CA LYS A 320 38.36 -59.35 -6.80
C LYS A 320 36.89 -59.13 -7.15
N PRO A 321 36.48 -59.15 -8.44
CA PRO A 321 35.08 -59.03 -8.81
C PRO A 321 34.21 -60.05 -8.07
N ALA A 322 33.10 -59.60 -7.49
CA ALA A 322 32.17 -60.46 -6.77
C ALA A 322 31.54 -61.47 -7.74
N ARG A 323 31.68 -62.76 -7.45
CA ARG A 323 31.12 -63.85 -8.26
C ARG A 323 29.75 -64.23 -7.72
N MET A 324 28.72 -64.15 -8.56
CA MET A 324 27.38 -64.60 -8.22
C MET A 324 27.38 -66.10 -7.90
N SER A 325 26.62 -66.48 -6.88
CA SER A 325 26.45 -67.87 -6.44
C SER A 325 25.06 -68.07 -5.81
N LYS A 326 24.74 -69.28 -5.35
CA LYS A 326 23.48 -69.52 -4.62
C LYS A 326 23.38 -68.73 -3.30
N ARG A 327 24.51 -68.31 -2.72
CA ARG A 327 24.57 -67.54 -1.47
C ARG A 327 24.89 -66.06 -1.67
N LEU A 328 25.30 -65.64 -2.87
CA LEU A 328 25.65 -64.26 -3.19
C LEU A 328 24.88 -63.83 -4.43
N LEU A 329 23.91 -62.94 -4.23
CA LEU A 329 23.06 -62.39 -5.27
C LEU A 329 23.39 -60.92 -5.47
N VAL A 330 23.30 -60.44 -6.71
CA VAL A 330 23.42 -59.02 -7.02
C VAL A 330 22.17 -58.61 -7.74
N THR A 331 21.43 -57.69 -7.14
CA THR A 331 20.17 -57.17 -7.64
C THR A 331 20.38 -55.72 -8.08
N ARG A 332 19.78 -55.34 -9.21
CA ARG A 332 19.67 -53.96 -9.66
C ARG A 332 18.22 -53.52 -9.53
N ASN A 333 18.00 -52.26 -9.17
CA ASN A 333 16.68 -51.66 -8.97
C ASN A 333 15.90 -52.35 -7.86
N ASP A 334 16.45 -52.21 -6.66
CA ASP A 334 15.81 -52.65 -5.44
C ASP A 334 14.49 -51.88 -5.21
N PRO A 335 13.32 -52.53 -5.17
CA PRO A 335 12.04 -51.85 -5.08
C PRO A 335 11.82 -51.12 -3.74
N GLU A 336 12.61 -51.43 -2.71
CA GLU A 336 12.52 -50.81 -1.38
C GLU A 336 13.47 -49.61 -1.20
N LEU A 337 14.31 -49.30 -2.20
CA LEU A 337 15.32 -48.25 -2.16
C LEU A 337 15.15 -47.24 -3.31
N PRO A 338 15.88 -46.11 -3.31
CA PRO A 338 15.86 -45.17 -4.43
C PRO A 338 16.11 -45.84 -5.77
N ALA A 339 15.51 -45.31 -6.84
CA ALA A 339 15.60 -45.86 -8.18
C ALA A 339 17.08 -45.95 -8.64
N VAL A 340 17.44 -47.08 -9.27
CA VAL A 340 18.80 -47.35 -9.78
C VAL A 340 19.86 -47.47 -8.67
N THR A 341 19.47 -48.12 -7.57
CA THR A 341 20.36 -48.70 -6.56
C THR A 341 20.84 -50.10 -6.99
N SER A 342 22.06 -50.46 -6.60
CA SER A 342 22.57 -51.83 -6.72
C SER A 342 22.78 -52.43 -5.34
N SER A 343 22.22 -53.62 -5.13
CA SER A 343 22.29 -54.36 -3.87
C SER A 343 23.02 -55.68 -4.06
N LEU A 344 23.96 -55.99 -3.18
CA LEU A 344 24.60 -57.31 -3.04
C LEU A 344 24.02 -57.98 -1.79
N GLU A 345 23.37 -59.11 -1.97
CA GLU A 345 22.72 -59.89 -0.91
C GLU A 345 23.53 -61.16 -0.63
N LEU A 346 23.85 -61.37 0.64
CA LEU A 346 24.53 -62.54 1.19
C LEU A 346 23.51 -63.33 1.99
N ILE A 347 23.13 -64.51 1.48
CA ILE A 347 22.20 -65.42 2.15
C ILE A 347 23.00 -66.30 3.10
N ASP A 348 22.51 -66.46 4.33
CA ASP A 348 23.11 -67.31 5.34
C ASP A 348 24.60 -66.93 5.59
N LEU A 349 24.82 -65.79 6.24
CA LEU A 349 26.13 -65.18 6.41
C LEU A 349 27.12 -66.08 7.18
N HIS A 350 28.30 -66.32 6.60
CA HIS A 350 29.39 -67.08 7.20
C HIS A 350 30.60 -66.21 7.54
N PHE A 351 31.51 -66.70 8.39
CA PHE A 351 32.79 -66.03 8.67
C PHE A 351 33.64 -65.80 7.41
N SER A 352 33.55 -66.68 6.41
CA SER A 352 34.22 -66.51 5.10
C SER A 352 33.69 -65.32 4.28
N ASP A 353 32.54 -64.78 4.67
CA ASP A 353 31.92 -63.62 4.05
C ASP A 353 32.38 -62.31 4.67
N TYR A 354 33.12 -62.34 5.78
CA TYR A 354 33.83 -61.17 6.27
C TYR A 354 34.93 -60.73 5.29
N GLY A 355 35.06 -59.43 5.15
CA GLY A 355 36.00 -58.82 4.22
C GLY A 355 35.58 -57.42 3.79
N THR A 356 36.33 -56.92 2.82
CA THR A 356 36.15 -55.59 2.23
C THR A 356 35.35 -55.71 0.95
N TYR A 357 34.22 -55.03 0.89
CA TYR A 357 33.38 -54.95 -0.29
C TYR A 357 33.50 -53.56 -0.89
N LEU A 358 33.74 -53.49 -2.20
CA LEU A 358 33.85 -52.23 -2.94
C LEU A 358 32.77 -52.20 -4.01
N CYS A 359 31.93 -51.16 -3.97
CA CYS A 359 31.01 -50.84 -5.06
C CYS A 359 31.63 -49.74 -5.93
N VAL A 360 31.69 -49.95 -7.23
CA VAL A 360 32.14 -48.96 -8.22
C VAL A 360 30.97 -48.60 -9.13
N ALA A 361 30.63 -47.32 -9.16
CA ALA A 361 29.63 -46.73 -10.03
C ALA A 361 30.32 -45.94 -11.15
N SER A 362 29.98 -46.24 -12.40
CA SER A 362 30.61 -45.65 -13.57
C SER A 362 29.60 -45.32 -14.67
N PHE A 363 30.00 -44.40 -15.55
CA PHE A 363 29.37 -44.22 -16.85
C PHE A 363 30.26 -44.89 -17.92
N PRO A 364 29.90 -46.09 -18.43
CA PRO A 364 30.75 -46.82 -19.37
C PRO A 364 31.17 -45.98 -20.58
N GLY A 365 32.48 -45.83 -20.78
CA GLY A 365 33.06 -45.09 -21.90
C GLY A 365 32.93 -43.57 -21.84
N ALA A 366 32.45 -43.00 -20.73
CA ALA A 366 32.42 -41.54 -20.52
C ALA A 366 33.70 -41.06 -19.80
N PRO A 367 34.15 -39.82 -20.04
CA PRO A 367 35.32 -39.22 -19.36
C PRO A 367 35.02 -38.73 -17.93
N VAL A 368 33.84 -39.05 -17.38
CA VAL A 368 33.46 -38.70 -16.00
C VAL A 368 34.11 -39.69 -15.05
N PRO A 369 34.79 -39.24 -13.97
CA PRO A 369 35.46 -40.15 -13.05
C PRO A 369 34.46 -41.09 -12.36
N ASP A 370 34.86 -42.35 -12.23
CA ASP A 370 34.11 -43.34 -11.47
C ASP A 370 34.06 -42.96 -9.99
N LEU A 371 32.94 -43.27 -9.34
CA LEU A 371 32.81 -43.14 -7.90
C LEU A 371 32.80 -44.53 -7.27
N SER A 372 33.41 -44.65 -6.10
CA SER A 372 33.42 -45.91 -5.37
C SER A 372 33.19 -45.72 -3.89
N VAL A 373 32.57 -46.72 -3.27
CA VAL A 373 32.35 -46.80 -1.84
C VAL A 373 32.82 -48.15 -1.32
N GLU A 374 33.63 -48.11 -0.28
CA GLU A 374 34.18 -49.28 0.39
C GLU A 374 33.44 -49.53 1.70
N VAL A 375 33.01 -50.76 1.92
CA VAL A 375 32.36 -51.21 3.16
C VAL A 375 33.07 -52.46 3.68
N ASN A 376 33.57 -52.37 4.90
CA ASN A 376 34.19 -53.48 5.60
C ASN A 376 33.13 -54.18 6.45
N ILE A 377 33.03 -55.51 6.32
CA ILE A 377 32.13 -56.36 7.10
C ILE A 377 32.99 -57.30 7.96
N SER A 378 32.82 -57.25 9.28
CA SER A 378 33.59 -58.03 10.25
C SER A 378 32.81 -58.25 11.55
N SER A 379 33.40 -58.92 12.54
CA SER A 379 32.81 -58.99 13.89
C SER A 379 32.80 -57.64 14.62
N GLU A 380 33.58 -56.65 14.15
CA GLU A 380 33.63 -55.32 14.74
C GLU A 380 32.61 -54.35 14.14
N THR A 381 31.93 -54.74 13.05
CA THR A 381 30.95 -53.88 12.40
C THR A 381 29.65 -53.92 13.16
N VAL A 382 29.34 -52.81 13.82
CA VAL A 382 28.26 -52.69 14.80
C VAL A 382 27.41 -51.45 14.51
N PRO A 383 26.10 -51.50 14.80
CA PRO A 383 25.18 -50.40 14.55
C PRO A 383 25.57 -49.12 15.27
N PRO A 384 25.15 -47.96 14.74
CA PRO A 384 25.48 -46.69 15.36
C PRO A 384 24.67 -46.45 16.64
N THR A 385 25.31 -45.77 17.59
CA THR A 385 24.67 -45.10 18.74
C THR A 385 24.98 -43.62 18.66
N ILE A 386 24.01 -42.77 19.00
CA ILE A 386 24.21 -41.31 19.07
C ILE A 386 24.06 -40.84 20.51
N SER A 387 24.85 -39.85 20.89
CA SER A 387 24.77 -39.21 22.20
C SER A 387 25.20 -37.75 22.10
N VAL A 388 24.77 -36.93 23.06
CA VAL A 388 25.28 -35.56 23.18
C VAL A 388 26.48 -35.57 24.14
N PRO A 389 27.61 -34.91 23.80
CA PRO A 389 28.73 -34.78 24.71
C PRO A 389 28.31 -34.19 26.07
N LYS A 390 28.96 -34.64 27.15
CA LYS A 390 28.67 -34.16 28.50
C LYS A 390 28.78 -32.62 28.55
N GLY A 391 27.75 -31.96 29.08
CA GLY A 391 27.68 -30.49 29.17
C GLY A 391 27.31 -29.76 27.87
N ARG A 392 27.00 -30.47 26.77
CA ARG A 392 26.57 -29.87 25.49
C ARG A 392 25.08 -30.04 25.18
N ALA A 393 24.29 -30.62 26.09
CA ALA A 393 22.85 -30.78 25.93
C ALA A 393 22.10 -29.43 25.85
N VAL A 394 22.63 -28.39 26.49
CA VAL A 394 22.13 -27.02 26.42
C VAL A 394 23.29 -26.11 26.01
N VAL A 395 23.18 -25.49 24.84
CA VAL A 395 24.14 -24.52 24.32
C VAL A 395 23.54 -23.13 24.47
N THR A 396 24.21 -22.26 25.22
CA THR A 396 23.75 -20.88 25.44
C THR A 396 24.75 -19.92 24.80
N VAL A 397 24.28 -19.06 23.90
CA VAL A 397 25.10 -18.07 23.17
C VAL A 397 24.41 -16.71 23.14
N ARG A 398 25.17 -15.64 22.89
CA ARG A 398 24.61 -14.29 22.72
C ARG A 398 24.09 -14.09 21.29
N GLU A 399 23.05 -13.28 21.13
CA GLU A 399 22.53 -12.87 19.82
C GLU A 399 23.67 -12.28 18.95
N GLY A 400 23.72 -12.69 17.69
CA GLY A 400 24.77 -12.36 16.72
C GLY A 400 26.06 -13.19 16.84
N SER A 401 26.24 -13.97 17.92
CA SER A 401 27.42 -14.83 18.07
C SER A 401 27.27 -16.15 17.31
N PRO A 402 28.38 -16.81 16.93
CA PRO A 402 28.32 -18.15 16.38
C PRO A 402 27.94 -19.19 17.45
N ALA A 403 27.21 -20.23 17.04
CA ALA A 403 26.92 -21.41 17.84
C ALA A 403 27.32 -22.70 17.13
N GLU A 404 27.79 -23.68 17.89
CA GLU A 404 28.07 -25.03 17.41
C GLU A 404 27.26 -26.02 18.26
N LEU A 405 26.32 -26.72 17.63
CA LEU A 405 25.59 -27.84 18.23
C LEU A 405 26.29 -29.14 17.84
N GLN A 406 26.46 -30.08 18.77
CA GLN A 406 27.30 -31.24 18.56
C GLN A 406 26.63 -32.52 19.05
N CYS A 407 26.69 -33.57 18.23
CA CYS A 407 26.37 -34.95 18.60
C CYS A 407 27.54 -35.88 18.29
N GLU A 408 27.76 -36.87 19.17
CA GLU A 408 28.77 -37.91 19.02
C GLU A 408 28.12 -39.20 18.54
N VAL A 409 28.58 -39.69 17.38
CA VAL A 409 28.20 -41.00 16.83
C VAL A 409 29.31 -42.01 17.13
N ARG A 410 28.92 -43.13 17.73
CA ARG A 410 29.77 -44.32 17.91
C ARG A 410 29.18 -45.44 17.07
N GLY A 411 30.02 -46.35 16.59
CA GLY A 411 29.63 -47.41 15.66
C GLY A 411 30.72 -47.63 14.62
N LYS A 412 30.64 -48.76 13.92
CA LYS A 412 31.56 -49.09 12.82
C LYS A 412 30.73 -49.65 11.67
N PRO A 413 30.62 -48.95 10.53
CA PRO A 413 31.17 -47.62 10.22
C PRO A 413 30.40 -46.49 10.95
N ARG A 414 30.97 -45.28 10.96
CA ARG A 414 30.34 -44.08 11.56
C ARG A 414 29.50 -43.37 10.50
N PRO A 415 28.16 -43.42 10.55
CA PRO A 415 27.32 -42.69 9.62
C PRO A 415 27.36 -41.17 9.90
N PRO A 416 27.05 -40.34 8.89
CA PRO A 416 26.89 -38.90 9.11
C PRO A 416 25.66 -38.60 9.98
N VAL A 417 25.65 -37.40 10.55
CA VAL A 417 24.56 -36.91 11.42
C VAL A 417 23.67 -35.97 10.63
N LEU A 418 22.36 -36.19 10.75
CA LEU A 418 21.33 -35.36 10.15
C LEU A 418 20.69 -34.48 11.22
N TRP A 419 20.70 -33.17 11.00
CA TRP A 419 20.13 -32.19 11.91
C TRP A 419 18.76 -31.73 11.45
N SER A 420 17.85 -31.51 12.39
CA SER A 420 16.53 -30.91 12.15
C SER A 420 16.06 -30.09 13.37
N ARG A 421 15.05 -29.26 13.18
CA ARG A 421 14.37 -28.54 14.27
C ARG A 421 13.10 -29.26 14.70
N VAL A 422 12.82 -29.26 16.01
CA VAL A 422 11.68 -29.98 16.61
C VAL A 422 10.57 -29.02 17.07
N ASP A 423 10.92 -27.77 17.33
CA ASP A 423 10.09 -26.79 18.03
C ASP A 423 8.89 -26.27 17.23
N LYS A 424 8.85 -26.42 15.90
CA LYS A 424 7.73 -25.97 15.04
C LYS A 424 7.46 -26.98 13.92
N GLU A 425 6.18 -27.20 13.60
CA GLU A 425 5.80 -27.98 12.41
C GLU A 425 6.36 -27.32 11.15
N ALA A 426 7.02 -28.12 10.30
CA ALA A 426 7.77 -27.64 9.13
C ALA A 426 8.87 -26.60 9.45
N ALA A 427 9.47 -26.65 10.63
CA ALA A 427 10.62 -25.81 10.96
C ALA A 427 11.80 -26.08 10.02
N LEU A 428 12.20 -25.04 9.28
CA LEU A 428 13.45 -25.04 8.54
C LEU A 428 14.60 -24.72 9.48
N LEU A 429 15.75 -25.32 9.21
CA LEU A 429 17.03 -24.88 9.73
C LEU A 429 17.36 -23.48 9.19
N PRO A 430 18.30 -22.75 9.80
CA PRO A 430 18.77 -21.46 9.28
C PRO A 430 19.28 -21.51 7.84
N SER A 431 19.73 -22.67 7.36
CA SER A 431 20.10 -22.92 5.96
C SER A 431 18.92 -22.94 4.97
N GLY A 432 17.67 -22.87 5.47
CA GLY A 432 16.45 -22.98 4.67
C GLY A 432 16.09 -24.43 4.31
N LEU A 433 16.87 -25.40 4.77
CA LEU A 433 16.63 -26.83 4.56
C LEU A 433 15.85 -27.41 5.75
N PRO A 434 14.98 -28.41 5.54
CA PRO A 434 14.34 -29.14 6.63
C PRO A 434 15.32 -30.07 7.37
N LEU A 435 16.41 -30.45 6.71
CA LEU A 435 17.40 -31.41 7.18
C LEU A 435 18.79 -31.01 6.67
N GLU A 436 19.81 -31.09 7.52
CA GLU A 436 21.20 -30.77 7.15
C GLU A 436 22.15 -31.89 7.57
N GLU A 437 22.99 -32.35 6.64
CA GLU A 437 23.96 -33.42 6.88
C GLU A 437 25.29 -32.86 7.37
N THR A 438 25.83 -33.44 8.44
CA THR A 438 27.14 -33.11 9.01
C THR A 438 27.97 -34.38 9.21
N PRO A 439 29.08 -34.55 8.47
CA PRO A 439 29.95 -35.72 8.63
C PRO A 439 30.64 -35.80 9.99
N ASP A 440 30.90 -34.65 10.61
CA ASP A 440 31.58 -34.51 11.90
C ASP A 440 30.61 -34.42 13.10
N GLY A 441 29.30 -34.47 12.84
CA GLY A 441 28.27 -34.36 13.87
C GLY A 441 28.09 -32.95 14.45
N LYS A 442 28.58 -31.90 13.76
CA LYS A 442 28.55 -30.52 14.25
C LYS A 442 27.76 -29.60 13.33
N LEU A 443 26.63 -29.09 13.83
CA LEU A 443 25.86 -28.03 13.17
C LEU A 443 26.41 -26.66 13.58
N ARG A 444 26.85 -25.86 12.61
CA ARG A 444 27.48 -24.56 12.83
C ARG A 444 26.55 -23.44 12.37
N LEU A 445 26.23 -22.53 13.27
CA LEU A 445 25.40 -21.36 13.03
C LEU A 445 26.30 -20.13 13.18
N GLU A 446 26.52 -19.35 12.11
CA GLU A 446 27.46 -18.22 12.17
C GLU A 446 26.89 -16.99 12.89
N HIS A 447 25.64 -16.63 12.59
CA HIS A 447 24.97 -15.44 13.10
C HIS A 447 23.63 -15.81 13.72
N VAL A 448 23.66 -16.13 15.03
CA VAL A 448 22.47 -16.63 15.73
C VAL A 448 21.52 -15.49 16.08
N SER A 449 20.26 -15.56 15.64
CA SER A 449 19.19 -14.64 16.04
C SER A 449 18.26 -15.25 17.08
N ARG A 450 17.53 -14.40 17.82
CA ARG A 450 16.63 -14.84 18.90
C ARG A 450 15.52 -15.82 18.47
N ASP A 451 15.14 -15.85 17.20
CA ASP A 451 14.14 -16.78 16.63
C ASP A 451 14.72 -18.17 16.31
N MET A 452 16.05 -18.30 16.27
CA MET A 452 16.74 -19.59 16.14
C MET A 452 16.82 -20.35 17.46
N SER A 453 16.45 -19.72 18.59
CA SER A 453 16.38 -20.40 19.89
C SER A 453 15.34 -21.52 19.85
N GLY A 454 15.69 -22.70 20.37
CA GLY A 454 14.80 -23.85 20.33
C GLY A 454 15.53 -25.17 20.46
N THR A 455 14.79 -26.26 20.26
CA THR A 455 15.32 -27.62 20.36
C THR A 455 15.67 -28.17 18.97
N TYR A 456 16.91 -28.61 18.83
CA TYR A 456 17.44 -29.24 17.63
C TYR A 456 17.58 -30.74 17.86
N ARG A 457 17.21 -31.54 16.86
CA ARG A 457 17.39 -32.99 16.84
C ARG A 457 18.54 -33.34 15.92
N CYS A 458 19.43 -34.19 16.41
CA CYS A 458 20.44 -34.86 15.60
C CYS A 458 20.07 -36.33 15.50
N GLN A 459 20.18 -36.92 14.31
CA GLN A 459 19.86 -38.33 14.09
C GLN A 459 20.87 -39.00 13.16
N THR A 460 21.09 -40.31 13.33
CA THR A 460 22.01 -41.07 12.45
C THR A 460 21.42 -41.22 11.04
N ALA A 461 22.22 -40.97 10.01
CA ALA A 461 21.81 -41.28 8.64
C ALA A 461 21.63 -42.79 8.43
N ARG A 462 20.77 -43.14 7.46
CA ARG A 462 20.54 -44.53 7.02
C ARG A 462 21.46 -44.95 5.86
N TYR A 463 22.45 -44.13 5.56
CA TYR A 463 23.44 -44.34 4.51
C TYR A 463 24.83 -44.03 5.05
N ASN A 464 25.85 -44.50 4.33
CA ASN A 464 27.23 -44.58 4.80
C ASN A 464 27.34 -45.31 6.15
N GLY A 465 26.47 -46.31 6.34
CA GLY A 465 26.35 -47.07 7.57
C GLY A 465 25.16 -48.03 7.55
N PHE A 466 24.62 -48.30 8.74
CA PHE A 466 23.49 -49.22 8.90
C PHE A 466 22.17 -48.58 8.47
N ASN A 467 21.40 -49.27 7.64
CA ASN A 467 20.03 -48.91 7.27
C ASN A 467 19.05 -49.51 8.29
N VAL A 468 19.10 -48.97 9.51
CA VAL A 468 18.24 -49.36 10.65
C VAL A 468 17.46 -48.15 11.15
N ARG A 469 16.62 -48.32 12.19
CA ARG A 469 15.92 -47.20 12.81
C ARG A 469 16.93 -46.15 13.29
N PRO A 470 16.84 -44.88 12.84
CA PRO A 470 17.77 -43.82 13.22
C PRO A 470 17.83 -43.67 14.74
N ARG A 471 19.03 -43.49 15.27
CA ARG A 471 19.20 -43.09 16.67
C ARG A 471 19.15 -41.58 16.74
N GLU A 472 18.46 -41.05 17.74
CA GLU A 472 18.21 -39.62 17.89
C GLU A 472 18.73 -39.10 19.22
N ALA A 473 19.17 -37.84 19.24
CA ALA A 473 19.39 -37.07 20.45
C ALA A 473 18.98 -35.60 20.23
N GLN A 474 18.80 -34.86 21.32
CA GLN A 474 18.34 -33.47 21.27
C GLN A 474 19.32 -32.52 21.95
N VAL A 475 19.46 -31.33 21.37
CA VAL A 475 20.29 -30.24 21.88
C VAL A 475 19.43 -28.97 21.94
N GLN A 476 19.40 -28.32 23.10
CA GLN A 476 18.70 -27.05 23.29
C GLN A 476 19.63 -25.87 22.98
N LEU A 477 19.22 -24.97 22.10
CA LEU A 477 19.91 -23.70 21.83
C LEU A 477 19.17 -22.56 22.53
N ASN A 478 19.84 -21.93 23.49
CA ASN A 478 19.37 -20.73 24.17
C ASN A 478 20.11 -19.50 23.63
N VAL A 479 19.35 -18.53 23.11
CA VAL A 479 19.91 -17.28 22.61
C VAL A 479 19.67 -16.17 23.63
N GLN A 480 20.76 -15.65 24.15
CA GLN A 480 20.82 -14.60 25.15
C GLN A 480 20.90 -13.23 24.50
N PHE A 481 20.12 -12.27 24.98
CA PHE A 481 20.05 -10.91 24.42
C PHE A 481 19.86 -9.88 25.55
N PRO A 482 20.32 -8.63 25.34
CA PRO A 482 20.24 -7.60 26.37
C PRO A 482 18.79 -7.25 26.72
N PRO A 483 18.57 -6.60 27.87
CA PRO A 483 17.26 -6.11 28.28
C PRO A 483 16.63 -5.16 27.23
N GLU A 484 15.31 -5.22 27.11
CA GLU A 484 14.45 -4.20 26.52
C GLU A 484 13.63 -3.60 27.67
N VAL A 485 13.65 -2.28 27.81
CA VAL A 485 13.07 -1.59 28.96
C VAL A 485 11.98 -0.59 28.56
N GLU A 486 11.08 -0.31 29.50
CA GLU A 486 10.02 0.69 29.36
C GLU A 486 9.95 1.59 30.60
N PRO A 487 9.82 2.92 30.43
CA PRO A 487 9.84 3.66 29.16
C PRO A 487 11.27 3.90 28.64
N SER A 488 11.44 4.01 27.31
CA SER A 488 12.73 4.42 26.73
C SER A 488 13.08 5.88 27.08
N SER A 489 12.07 6.76 27.10
CA SER A 489 12.19 8.15 27.56
C SER A 489 10.85 8.66 28.09
N GLN A 490 10.86 9.37 29.21
CA GLN A 490 9.67 9.97 29.83
C GLN A 490 9.97 11.36 30.42
N ASP A 491 9.14 12.35 30.11
CA ASP A 491 9.17 13.67 30.76
C ASP A 491 8.18 13.69 31.92
N VAL A 492 8.66 13.94 33.13
CA VAL A 492 7.93 13.83 34.40
C VAL A 492 7.84 15.21 35.04
N ARG A 493 6.61 15.70 35.22
CA ARG A 493 6.33 17.00 35.86
C ARG A 493 5.70 16.80 37.23
N GLN A 494 6.15 17.60 38.19
CA GLN A 494 5.64 17.58 39.57
C GLN A 494 5.85 18.94 40.24
N ALA A 495 4.94 19.32 41.13
CA ALA A 495 5.02 20.54 41.93
C ALA A 495 6.24 20.56 42.88
N LEU A 496 6.73 21.75 43.23
CA LEU A 496 7.88 21.87 44.14
C LEU A 496 7.56 21.28 45.52
N GLY A 497 8.51 20.55 46.08
CA GLY A 497 8.38 19.91 47.40
C GLY A 497 7.50 18.66 47.41
N ARG A 498 6.90 18.26 46.28
CA ARG A 498 6.09 17.02 46.19
C ARG A 498 6.95 15.83 45.77
N PRO A 499 6.61 14.61 46.21
CA PRO A 499 7.33 13.41 45.83
C PRO A 499 6.98 12.93 44.41
N VAL A 500 7.88 12.17 43.80
CA VAL A 500 7.63 11.46 42.54
C VAL A 500 8.31 10.09 42.53
N LEU A 501 7.68 9.11 41.89
CA LEU A 501 8.19 7.75 41.72
C LEU A 501 8.54 7.53 40.25
N LEU A 502 9.81 7.20 39.98
CA LEU A 502 10.29 6.83 38.65
C LEU A 502 10.40 5.31 38.59
N ARG A 503 9.81 4.68 37.57
CA ARG A 503 9.82 3.21 37.40
C ARG A 503 10.37 2.85 36.03
N CYS A 504 11.39 2.00 36.01
CA CYS A 504 11.96 1.41 34.80
C CYS A 504 11.68 -0.09 34.82
N SER A 505 10.93 -0.59 33.85
CA SER A 505 10.47 -1.98 33.78
C SER A 505 11.22 -2.76 32.70
N LEU A 506 11.55 -4.02 32.96
CA LEU A 506 12.10 -4.99 32.02
C LEU A 506 10.96 -5.63 31.22
N LEU A 507 10.87 -5.31 29.93
CA LEU A 507 9.89 -5.93 29.03
C LEU A 507 10.35 -7.31 28.58
N ARG A 508 11.54 -7.37 28.01
CA ARG A 508 12.13 -8.59 27.43
C ARG A 508 13.61 -8.63 27.73
N GLY A 509 14.16 -9.82 27.78
CA GLY A 509 15.58 -10.04 28.00
C GLY A 509 15.82 -11.52 28.14
N SER A 510 17.00 -11.99 27.75
CA SER A 510 17.41 -13.36 28.00
C SER A 510 18.81 -13.32 28.60
N PRO A 511 18.97 -13.55 29.92
CA PRO A 511 17.94 -13.95 30.89
C PRO A 511 16.86 -12.88 31.19
N GLN A 512 15.62 -13.30 31.44
CA GLN A 512 14.48 -12.45 31.85
C GLN A 512 14.55 -12.16 33.35
N ARG A 513 15.61 -11.50 33.79
CA ARG A 513 15.79 -11.03 35.17
C ARG A 513 16.69 -9.81 35.21
N ILE A 514 16.46 -8.94 36.19
CA ILE A 514 17.34 -7.83 36.50
C ILE A 514 18.51 -8.35 37.32
N ALA A 515 19.72 -8.34 36.72
CA ALA A 515 20.96 -8.66 37.43
C ALA A 515 21.45 -7.46 38.26
N SER A 516 21.37 -6.25 37.69
CA SER A 516 21.57 -5.01 38.45
C SER A 516 20.80 -3.85 37.82
N ALA A 517 20.42 -2.89 38.66
CA ALA A 517 19.81 -1.63 38.22
C ALA A 517 20.57 -0.45 38.86
N VAL A 518 21.09 0.44 38.02
CA VAL A 518 21.90 1.59 38.44
C VAL A 518 21.20 2.88 38.09
N TRP A 519 21.00 3.73 39.08
CA TRP A 519 20.41 5.06 38.89
C TRP A 519 21.51 6.14 38.82
N ARG A 520 21.38 7.06 37.86
CA ARG A 520 22.21 8.27 37.77
C ARG A 520 21.36 9.51 37.72
N PHE A 521 21.88 10.60 38.27
CA PHE A 521 21.31 11.94 38.16
C PHE A 521 22.35 12.88 37.55
N LYS A 522 22.02 13.50 36.41
CA LYS A 522 22.95 14.38 35.65
C LYS A 522 24.33 13.72 35.43
N GLY A 523 24.34 12.40 35.19
CA GLY A 523 25.54 11.58 34.98
C GLY A 523 26.23 11.08 36.25
N GLN A 524 25.86 11.54 37.45
CA GLN A 524 26.44 11.08 38.71
C GLN A 524 25.66 9.88 39.26
N LEU A 525 26.35 8.85 39.77
CA LEU A 525 25.72 7.69 40.40
C LEU A 525 24.96 8.08 41.67
N LEU A 526 23.74 7.58 41.81
CA LEU A 526 22.95 7.67 43.02
C LEU A 526 23.18 6.45 43.92
N PRO A 527 22.99 6.57 45.25
CA PRO A 527 22.97 5.43 46.14
C PRO A 527 21.92 4.40 45.69
N PRO A 528 22.21 3.09 45.82
CA PRO A 528 21.23 2.06 45.49
C PRO A 528 19.98 2.24 46.36
N PRO A 529 18.77 2.11 45.79
CA PRO A 529 17.54 2.14 46.58
C PRO A 529 17.55 1.02 47.63
N PRO A 530 16.91 1.20 48.79
CA PRO A 530 16.85 0.18 49.83
C PRO A 530 16.32 -1.14 49.26
N ALA A 531 17.02 -2.24 49.52
CA ALA A 531 16.65 -3.55 49.02
C ALA A 531 15.21 -3.89 49.43
N VAL A 532 14.33 -4.06 48.45
CA VAL A 532 12.98 -4.59 48.68
C VAL A 532 13.15 -5.99 49.28
N SER A 533 12.47 -6.26 50.39
CA SER A 533 12.54 -7.53 51.12
C SER A 533 12.39 -8.72 50.18
N VAL A 534 13.34 -9.65 50.28
CA VAL A 534 13.65 -10.81 49.40
C VAL A 534 12.57 -11.91 49.42
N ALA A 535 11.29 -11.55 49.52
CA ALA A 535 10.18 -12.50 49.66
C ALA A 535 9.16 -12.49 48.49
N ALA A 536 9.39 -11.71 47.44
CA ALA A 536 8.57 -11.73 46.22
C ALA A 536 9.47 -11.98 45.00
N GLU A 537 8.89 -12.60 43.97
CA GLU A 537 9.50 -12.92 42.66
C GLU A 537 10.50 -11.85 42.19
N ALA A 538 11.59 -12.29 41.55
CA ALA A 538 12.67 -11.41 41.09
C ALA A 538 12.08 -10.16 40.39
N PRO A 539 12.34 -8.94 40.87
CA PRO A 539 11.61 -7.77 40.42
C PRO A 539 11.86 -7.54 38.93
N ASP A 540 10.78 -7.44 38.17
CA ASP A 540 10.77 -7.12 36.74
C ASP A 540 10.94 -5.62 36.48
N HIS A 541 11.22 -4.82 37.52
CA HIS A 541 11.40 -3.38 37.44
C HIS A 541 12.33 -2.85 38.55
N SER A 542 12.83 -1.63 38.35
CA SER A 542 13.57 -0.84 39.34
C SER A 542 12.88 0.50 39.53
N GLU A 543 12.80 0.96 40.78
CA GLU A 543 12.14 2.21 41.13
C GLU A 543 13.07 3.16 41.88
N LEU A 544 12.94 4.46 41.61
CA LEU A 544 13.57 5.54 42.35
C LEU A 544 12.49 6.49 42.84
N ARG A 545 12.38 6.63 44.16
CA ARG A 545 11.50 7.60 44.80
C ARG A 545 12.28 8.87 45.11
N LEU A 546 11.80 10.00 44.61
CA LEU A 546 12.23 11.32 45.03
C LEU A 546 11.23 11.84 46.06
N ASP A 547 11.67 12.12 47.28
CA ASP A 547 10.78 12.58 48.35
C ASP A 547 10.25 14.01 48.12
N ALA A 548 11.06 14.84 47.44
CA ALA A 548 10.68 16.20 47.07
C ALA A 548 11.39 16.61 45.77
N VAL A 549 10.61 17.12 44.80
CA VAL A 549 11.15 17.78 43.62
C VAL A 549 11.58 19.20 43.99
N THR A 550 12.87 19.50 43.82
CA THR A 550 13.48 20.81 44.08
C THR A 550 14.20 21.29 42.82
N ARG A 551 14.75 22.51 42.85
CA ARG A 551 15.57 23.03 41.75
C ARG A 551 16.83 22.19 41.54
N ASP A 552 17.42 21.70 42.63
CA ASP A 552 18.66 20.93 42.58
C ASP A 552 18.41 19.48 42.15
N SER A 553 17.28 18.88 42.56
CA SER A 553 16.87 17.54 42.13
C SER A 553 16.16 17.51 40.76
N SER A 554 15.89 18.67 40.14
CA SER A 554 15.37 18.72 38.77
C SER A 554 16.49 18.47 37.75
N GLY A 555 16.22 17.59 36.78
CA GLY A 555 17.17 17.22 35.73
C GLY A 555 16.91 15.85 35.13
N SER A 556 17.93 15.34 34.45
CA SER A 556 17.90 14.03 33.80
C SER A 556 18.29 12.93 34.78
N TYR A 557 17.40 11.95 34.93
CA TYR A 557 17.61 10.71 35.66
C TYR A 557 17.71 9.56 34.67
N GLU A 558 18.69 8.69 34.90
CA GLU A 558 18.94 7.52 34.08
C GLU A 558 18.80 6.26 34.94
N CYS A 559 17.99 5.29 34.50
CA CYS A 559 17.98 3.96 35.11
C CYS A 559 18.55 2.95 34.11
N SER A 560 19.76 2.48 34.34
CA SER A 560 20.40 1.43 33.56
C SER A 560 20.08 0.07 34.18
N ILE A 561 19.18 -0.69 33.57
CA ILE A 561 18.89 -2.09 33.92
C ILE A 561 19.83 -3.00 33.13
N SER A 562 20.41 -4.00 33.77
CA SER A 562 21.28 -4.97 33.13
C SER A 562 20.89 -6.41 33.47
N ASN A 563 21.10 -7.30 32.51
CA ASN A 563 21.19 -8.74 32.73
C ASN A 563 22.65 -9.19 32.50
N ASP A 564 22.91 -10.51 32.54
CA ASP A 564 24.26 -11.07 32.35
C ASP A 564 24.85 -10.86 30.93
N VAL A 565 24.08 -10.26 30.02
CA VAL A 565 24.42 -10.08 28.59
C VAL A 565 24.73 -8.62 28.26
N GLY A 566 23.93 -7.69 28.79
CA GLY A 566 24.07 -6.27 28.51
C GLY A 566 23.09 -5.43 29.33
N SER A 567 22.95 -4.17 28.93
CA SER A 567 22.14 -3.19 29.64
C SER A 567 21.25 -2.38 28.69
N ALA A 568 20.11 -1.95 29.19
CA ALA A 568 19.28 -0.94 28.57
C ALA A 568 18.87 0.12 29.58
N THR A 569 18.57 1.31 29.07
CA THR A 569 18.40 2.52 29.88
C THR A 569 17.00 3.10 29.69
N CYS A 570 16.32 3.38 30.81
CA CYS A 570 15.20 4.30 30.83
C CYS A 570 15.70 5.72 31.12
N LEU A 571 15.25 6.71 30.34
CA LEU A 571 15.57 8.12 30.55
C LEU A 571 14.36 8.87 31.12
N PHE A 572 14.53 9.54 32.26
CA PHE A 572 13.50 10.36 32.87
C PHE A 572 13.97 11.82 32.95
N GLN A 573 13.18 12.75 32.43
CA GLN A 573 13.43 14.17 32.60
C GLN A 573 12.48 14.72 33.68
N VAL A 574 12.99 14.95 34.89
CA VAL A 574 12.16 15.41 36.02
C VAL A 574 12.30 16.91 36.19
N SER A 575 11.18 17.63 36.24
CA SER A 575 11.20 19.06 36.56
C SER A 575 9.87 19.58 37.11
N ALA A 576 9.92 20.70 37.83
CA ALA A 576 8.74 21.48 38.20
C ALA A 576 8.42 22.61 37.19
N LYS A 577 8.88 22.47 35.94
CA LYS A 577 8.52 23.39 34.86
C LYS A 577 7.08 23.17 34.45
N ALA A 578 6.31 24.26 34.34
CA ALA A 578 4.99 24.20 33.73
C ALA A 578 5.09 23.76 32.26
N TYR A 579 4.13 22.97 31.81
CA TYR A 579 4.00 22.59 30.41
C TYR A 579 3.77 23.82 29.52
N SER A 580 4.00 23.67 28.22
CA SER A 580 3.83 24.75 27.25
C SER A 580 2.37 25.22 27.15
N PRO A 581 2.11 26.52 26.97
CA PRO A 581 0.78 27.00 26.61
C PRO A 581 0.42 26.52 25.19
N GLU A 582 -0.85 26.29 24.96
CA GLU A 582 -1.39 25.77 23.70
C GLU A 582 -2.14 26.90 23.00
N PHE A 583 -1.59 27.45 21.92
CA PHE A 583 -2.26 28.52 21.19
C PHE A 583 -3.56 28.03 20.57
N TYR A 584 -4.59 28.87 20.64
CA TYR A 584 -5.88 28.63 20.02
C TYR A 584 -5.89 29.22 18.60
N PHE A 585 -6.22 28.41 17.59
CA PHE A 585 -6.13 28.78 16.17
C PHE A 585 -7.48 29.00 15.49
N ASP A 586 -8.57 28.52 16.08
CA ASP A 586 -9.88 28.41 15.42
C ASP A 586 -10.77 29.64 15.61
N THR A 587 -10.19 30.83 15.68
CA THR A 587 -10.89 32.12 15.82
C THR A 587 -10.42 33.14 14.78
N PRO A 588 -11.33 33.94 14.21
CA PRO A 588 -10.97 35.00 13.27
C PRO A 588 -10.37 36.20 14.03
N ASN A 589 -9.04 36.34 14.02
CA ASN A 589 -8.31 37.47 14.63
C ASN A 589 -7.43 38.12 13.54
N PRO A 590 -7.57 39.42 13.19
CA PRO A 590 -7.45 40.58 14.09
C PRO A 590 -8.71 41.44 14.32
N THR A 591 -8.71 42.17 15.45
CA THR A 591 -9.76 43.14 15.81
C THR A 591 -9.31 44.56 15.47
N ARG A 592 -10.07 45.20 14.57
CA ARG A 592 -10.26 46.64 14.33
C ARG A 592 -9.06 47.56 14.60
N SER A 593 -8.52 48.14 13.53
CA SER A 593 -7.98 49.50 13.57
C SER A 593 -8.94 50.45 12.88
N HIS A 594 -9.01 51.71 13.33
CA HIS A 594 -9.74 52.73 12.59
C HIS A 594 -9.26 52.75 11.13
N LYS A 595 -10.17 52.96 10.16
CA LYS A 595 -9.96 52.92 8.69
C LYS A 595 -8.76 53.74 8.13
N LEU A 596 -8.02 54.45 8.99
CA LEU A 596 -6.87 55.31 8.67
C LEU A 596 -5.60 55.00 9.52
N SER A 597 -5.62 53.99 10.40
CA SER A 597 -4.51 53.67 11.28
C SER A 597 -3.49 52.74 10.62
N LYS A 598 -2.19 53.09 10.70
CA LYS A 598 -1.07 52.22 10.29
C LYS A 598 -0.90 50.97 11.17
N ASN A 599 -1.63 50.89 12.29
CA ASN A 599 -1.51 49.84 13.28
C ASN A 599 -2.81 49.03 13.40
N TYR A 600 -2.74 47.73 13.71
CA TYR A 600 -3.83 46.80 14.00
C TYR A 600 -3.67 46.14 15.38
N SER A 601 -4.75 45.55 15.90
CA SER A 601 -4.72 44.77 17.15
C SER A 601 -5.01 43.29 16.89
N TYR A 602 -4.39 42.40 17.65
CA TYR A 602 -4.55 40.95 17.52
C TYR A 602 -4.97 40.33 18.86
N VAL A 603 -6.09 39.59 18.88
CA VAL A 603 -6.52 38.84 20.06
C VAL A 603 -5.70 37.54 20.12
N LEU A 604 -4.73 37.49 21.02
CA LEU A 604 -3.95 36.27 21.27
C LEU A 604 -4.74 35.38 22.24
N GLN A 605 -5.04 34.14 21.83
CA GLN A 605 -5.80 33.18 22.63
C GLN A 605 -5.01 31.89 22.82
N TRP A 606 -5.08 31.30 24.02
CA TRP A 606 -4.41 30.04 24.36
C TRP A 606 -5.07 29.34 25.55
N THR A 607 -4.78 28.05 25.75
CA THR A 607 -5.03 27.34 27.02
C THR A 607 -3.70 26.97 27.68
N GLN A 608 -3.74 26.63 28.96
CA GLN A 608 -2.60 26.04 29.63
C GLN A 608 -2.70 24.51 29.56
N ARG A 609 -1.65 23.85 29.06
CA ARG A 609 -1.54 22.39 29.13
C ARG A 609 -1.32 21.96 30.58
N GLU A 610 -2.15 21.04 31.07
CA GLU A 610 -2.08 20.44 32.41
C GLU A 610 -1.68 21.44 33.52
N PRO A 611 -2.51 22.48 33.79
CA PRO A 611 -2.15 23.58 34.70
C PRO A 611 -1.88 23.13 36.14
N ASP A 612 -2.49 22.02 36.57
CA ASP A 612 -2.36 21.47 37.92
C ASP A 612 -1.20 20.44 38.06
N ALA A 613 -0.43 20.18 36.98
CA ALA A 613 0.67 19.22 37.03
C ALA A 613 1.91 19.73 37.82
N VAL A 614 2.00 21.04 38.04
CA VAL A 614 3.07 21.70 38.80
C VAL A 614 2.49 22.80 39.69
N ASP A 615 3.35 23.62 40.29
CA ASP A 615 2.92 24.79 41.07
C ASP A 615 2.04 25.74 40.24
N PRO A 616 1.09 26.46 40.87
CA PRO A 616 0.21 27.39 40.18
C PRO A 616 0.96 28.44 39.35
N LEU A 617 0.38 28.79 38.20
CA LEU A 617 0.91 29.83 37.34
C LEU A 617 0.73 31.21 37.99
N LEU A 618 1.79 32.01 37.96
CA LEU A 618 1.82 33.38 38.47
C LEU A 618 1.55 34.39 37.36
N ASN A 619 2.21 34.22 36.21
CA ASN A 619 2.07 35.06 35.03
C ASN A 619 2.59 34.35 33.78
N TYR A 620 2.31 34.93 32.61
CA TYR A 620 2.99 34.59 31.36
C TYR A 620 3.93 35.70 30.93
N ARG A 621 5.15 35.35 30.53
CA ARG A 621 6.04 36.26 29.79
C ARG A 621 5.73 36.15 28.31
N LEU A 622 5.18 37.22 27.77
CA LEU A 622 4.87 37.42 26.37
C LEU A 622 6.01 38.19 25.70
N SER A 623 6.59 37.64 24.63
CA SER A 623 7.58 38.31 23.78
C SER A 623 7.03 38.42 22.37
N VAL A 624 6.97 39.63 21.81
CA VAL A 624 6.45 39.93 20.49
C VAL A 624 7.54 40.56 19.65
N ARG A 625 7.91 39.91 18.55
CA ARG A 625 8.99 40.34 17.66
C ARG A 625 8.48 40.45 16.24
N GLN A 626 8.70 41.59 15.59
CA GLN A 626 8.43 41.70 14.15
C GLN A 626 9.44 40.82 13.38
N LEU A 627 8.99 40.02 12.41
CA LEU A 627 9.87 39.03 11.75
C LEU A 627 11.15 39.65 11.14
N ASN A 628 11.07 40.89 10.66
CA ASN A 628 12.16 41.62 10.02
C ASN A 628 12.96 42.53 10.98
N GLN A 629 12.72 42.46 12.29
CA GLN A 629 13.44 43.24 13.30
C GLN A 629 14.01 42.34 14.40
N HIS A 630 15.11 42.81 15.00
CA HIS A 630 15.76 42.13 16.14
C HIS A 630 15.13 42.50 17.48
N ASN A 631 14.57 43.70 17.62
CA ASN A 631 13.98 44.15 18.88
C ASN A 631 12.65 43.44 19.14
N ALA A 632 12.55 42.80 20.30
CA ALA A 632 11.34 42.15 20.79
C ALA A 632 10.75 42.94 21.95
N MET A 633 9.45 43.16 21.91
CA MET A 633 8.70 43.74 23.00
C MET A 633 8.35 42.64 24.01
N VAL A 634 8.70 42.83 25.27
CA VAL A 634 8.43 41.85 26.35
C VAL A 634 7.42 42.42 27.33
N LYS A 635 6.38 41.65 27.66
CA LYS A 635 5.34 41.98 28.64
C LYS A 635 5.06 40.79 29.56
N ALA A 636 4.70 41.07 30.81
CA ALA A 636 4.19 40.07 31.74
C ALA A 636 2.65 40.15 31.80
N ILE A 637 1.98 39.01 31.70
CA ILE A 637 0.53 38.87 31.77
C ILE A 637 0.22 38.16 33.09
N PRO A 638 -0.18 38.87 34.16
CA PRO A 638 -0.53 38.24 35.42
C PRO A 638 -1.78 37.39 35.23
N VAL A 639 -1.80 36.21 35.84
CA VAL A 639 -2.96 35.32 35.81
C VAL A 639 -3.40 34.96 37.21
N ARG A 640 -4.70 34.76 37.38
CA ARG A 640 -5.26 34.13 38.57
C ARG A 640 -5.19 32.61 38.37
N ARG A 641 -5.86 31.85 39.24
CA ARG A 641 -6.00 30.40 39.07
C ARG A 641 -6.49 30.07 37.65
N VAL A 642 -5.75 29.20 36.96
CA VAL A 642 -6.07 28.73 35.60
C VAL A 642 -6.60 27.30 35.69
N GLU A 643 -7.78 27.05 35.12
CA GLU A 643 -8.38 25.71 35.09
C GLU A 643 -8.03 24.97 33.79
N LYS A 644 -7.99 23.64 33.83
CA LYS A 644 -7.75 22.82 32.63
C LYS A 644 -8.88 23.05 31.62
N GLY A 645 -8.51 23.45 30.40
CA GLY A 645 -9.44 23.79 29.33
C GLY A 645 -9.94 25.23 29.33
N GLN A 646 -9.52 26.07 30.29
CA GLN A 646 -9.86 27.49 30.30
C GLN A 646 -9.16 28.24 29.15
N LEU A 647 -9.94 28.93 28.32
CA LEU A 647 -9.42 29.80 27.27
C LEU A 647 -8.99 31.15 27.87
N LEU A 648 -7.73 31.49 27.68
CA LEU A 648 -7.11 32.75 28.11
C LEU A 648 -6.91 33.66 26.89
N GLU A 649 -7.03 34.97 27.10
CA GLU A 649 -6.95 35.96 26.02
C GLU A 649 -6.08 37.16 26.40
N TYR A 650 -5.35 37.71 25.42
CA TYR A 650 -4.59 38.95 25.55
C TYR A 650 -4.60 39.74 24.24
N ILE A 651 -4.93 41.03 24.30
CA ILE A 651 -4.99 41.89 23.12
C ILE A 651 -3.61 42.54 22.89
N LEU A 652 -2.98 42.18 21.76
CA LEU A 652 -1.80 42.86 21.25
C LEU A 652 -2.25 44.13 20.52
N THR A 653 -1.78 45.30 20.94
CA THR A 653 -2.05 46.59 20.28
C THR A 653 -0.84 47.04 19.46
N ASP A 654 -1.03 48.05 18.61
CA ASP A 654 0.04 48.77 17.92
C ASP A 654 0.90 47.95 16.93
N LEU A 655 0.36 46.84 16.41
CA LEU A 655 1.03 46.01 15.39
C LEU A 655 0.95 46.70 14.03
N ARG A 656 2.03 46.77 13.25
CA ARG A 656 2.04 47.54 11.99
C ARG A 656 1.51 46.72 10.81
N VAL A 657 0.63 47.29 10.01
CA VAL A 657 0.20 46.73 8.72
C VAL A 657 1.35 46.85 7.70
N PRO A 658 1.63 45.85 6.85
CA PRO A 658 1.05 44.49 6.76
C PRO A 658 1.91 43.43 7.47
N HIS A 659 2.71 43.83 8.45
CA HIS A 659 3.77 42.98 8.99
C HIS A 659 3.23 41.85 9.86
N SER A 660 3.95 40.72 9.80
CA SER A 660 3.73 39.55 10.64
C SER A 660 4.70 39.56 11.83
N TYR A 661 4.26 38.99 12.94
CA TYR A 661 4.98 39.00 14.21
C TYR A 661 5.14 37.58 14.75
N GLU A 662 6.31 37.28 15.31
CA GLU A 662 6.54 36.09 16.12
C GLU A 662 6.15 36.42 17.57
N VAL A 663 5.25 35.61 18.12
CA VAL A 663 4.80 35.68 19.50
C VAL A 663 5.31 34.47 20.26
N ARG A 664 6.04 34.70 21.35
CA ARG A 664 6.53 33.68 22.26
C ARG A 664 5.86 33.86 23.61
N LEU A 665 5.26 32.81 24.13
CA LEU A 665 4.55 32.81 25.40
C LEU A 665 5.20 31.78 26.34
N THR A 666 5.67 32.23 27.50
CA THR A 666 6.32 31.37 28.51
C THR A 666 5.56 31.46 29.83
N PRO A 667 5.06 30.37 30.40
CA PRO A 667 4.43 30.36 31.71
C PRO A 667 5.48 30.51 32.81
N TYR A 668 5.15 31.21 33.89
CA TYR A 668 5.99 31.35 35.07
C TYR A 668 5.27 30.83 36.30
N THR A 669 5.95 29.97 37.05
CA THR A 669 5.54 29.47 38.35
C THR A 669 6.58 29.88 39.41
N THR A 670 6.38 29.48 40.66
CA THR A 670 7.38 29.58 41.74
C THR A 670 8.71 28.88 41.40
N PHE A 671 8.70 27.86 40.54
CA PHE A 671 9.90 27.22 40.02
C PHE A 671 10.68 28.12 39.07
N GLY A 672 9.99 28.93 38.28
CA GLY A 672 10.57 29.82 37.26
C GLY A 672 9.86 29.69 35.92
N ALA A 673 10.61 29.86 34.84
CA ALA A 673 10.08 29.73 33.47
C ALA A 673 9.79 28.26 33.13
N GLY A 674 8.53 27.97 32.76
CA GLY A 674 8.12 26.72 32.14
C GLY A 674 8.46 26.68 30.65
N ASP A 675 7.82 25.77 29.92
CA ASP A 675 8.09 25.58 28.50
C ASP A 675 7.48 26.69 27.65
N MET A 676 8.26 27.22 26.72
CA MET A 676 7.83 28.28 25.82
C MET A 676 7.07 27.69 24.63
N ALA A 677 5.96 28.32 24.25
CA ALA A 677 5.35 28.12 22.94
C ALA A 677 5.57 29.35 22.04
N SER A 678 5.73 29.13 20.74
CA SER A 678 5.87 30.20 19.74
C SER A 678 4.81 30.07 18.63
N ARG A 679 4.30 31.21 18.16
CA ARG A 679 3.36 31.30 17.03
C ARG A 679 3.70 32.51 16.18
N ILE A 680 3.57 32.38 14.86
CA ILE A 680 3.58 33.53 13.95
C ILE A 680 2.14 34.00 13.78
N ILE A 681 1.91 35.29 14.02
CA ILE A 681 0.64 35.97 13.75
C ILE A 681 0.79 36.84 12.51
N HIS A 682 -0.24 36.83 11.68
CA HIS A 682 -0.27 37.53 10.41
C HIS A 682 -1.31 38.65 10.46
N TYR A 683 -1.00 39.76 9.79
CA TYR A 683 -2.04 40.72 9.45
C TYR A 683 -2.94 40.10 8.39
N THR A 684 -4.22 39.96 8.71
CA THR A 684 -5.27 39.74 7.73
C THR A 684 -6.15 40.97 7.77
N GLU A 685 -6.50 41.52 6.61
CA GLU A 685 -7.41 42.67 6.58
C GLU A 685 -8.70 42.29 7.32
N PRO A 686 -9.16 43.13 8.28
CA PRO A 686 -10.40 42.86 8.97
C PRO A 686 -11.49 42.75 7.89
N ILE A 687 -12.31 41.71 8.00
CA ILE A 687 -13.55 41.56 7.24
C ILE A 687 -14.52 42.63 7.75
N ASN A 688 -14.18 43.91 7.54
CA ASN A 688 -15.19 44.92 7.40
C ASN A 688 -15.86 44.56 6.08
N SER A 689 -17.16 44.28 6.15
CA SER A 689 -18.07 44.34 5.01
C SER A 689 -17.57 45.39 4.02
N PRO A 690 -17.47 45.06 2.72
CA PRO A 690 -16.87 45.95 1.75
C PRO A 690 -17.53 47.33 1.87
N ASN A 691 -16.71 48.35 2.06
CA ASN A 691 -17.17 49.74 1.94
C ASN A 691 -17.30 50.04 0.44
N LEU A 692 -18.21 49.33 -0.23
CA LEU A 692 -18.77 49.77 -1.49
C LEU A 692 -19.84 50.78 -1.10
N SER A 693 -19.77 51.97 -1.67
CA SER A 693 -20.77 53.03 -1.59
C SER A 693 -22.20 52.61 -2.01
N ASP A 694 -22.46 51.31 -2.22
CA ASP A 694 -23.75 50.75 -2.64
C ASP A 694 -24.31 49.59 -1.79
N ASN A 695 -23.65 49.12 -0.71
CA ASN A 695 -24.10 47.94 0.08
C ASN A 695 -24.33 46.67 -0.76
N THR A 696 -23.58 46.50 -1.85
CA THR A 696 -23.69 45.37 -2.80
C THR A 696 -22.57 44.37 -2.59
N CYS A 697 -22.90 43.08 -2.57
CA CYS A 697 -21.96 41.97 -2.61
C CYS A 697 -21.95 41.37 -4.02
N HIS A 698 -20.85 41.61 -4.73
CA HIS A 698 -20.58 41.11 -6.09
C HIS A 698 -19.90 39.73 -6.10
N PHE A 699 -19.67 39.11 -4.92
CA PHE A 699 -18.96 37.82 -4.78
C PHE A 699 -17.53 37.71 -5.38
N GLU A 700 -16.93 38.82 -5.81
CA GLU A 700 -15.55 38.87 -6.33
C GLU A 700 -14.45 38.56 -5.30
N ASP A 701 -14.76 38.67 -4.01
CA ASP A 701 -13.85 38.28 -2.92
C ASP A 701 -14.01 36.78 -2.60
N GLU A 702 -12.89 36.05 -2.42
CA GLU A 702 -12.87 34.66 -1.97
C GLU A 702 -13.60 34.46 -0.62
N LYS A 703 -13.68 35.51 0.20
CA LYS A 703 -14.42 35.52 1.47
C LYS A 703 -15.92 35.76 1.31
N ILE A 704 -16.45 35.77 0.07
CA ILE A 704 -17.87 35.90 -0.28
C ILE A 704 -18.60 37.01 0.51
N CYS A 705 -17.96 38.17 0.68
CA CYS A 705 -18.47 39.32 1.44
C CYS A 705 -18.87 39.02 2.91
N GLY A 706 -18.32 37.95 3.50
CA GLY A 706 -18.66 37.50 4.85
C GLY A 706 -19.91 36.62 4.94
N TYR A 707 -20.51 36.22 3.81
CA TYR A 707 -21.50 35.15 3.82
C TYR A 707 -20.84 33.84 4.27
N THR A 708 -21.64 32.95 4.86
CA THR A 708 -21.18 31.64 5.37
C THR A 708 -22.15 30.56 4.93
N GLN A 709 -21.64 29.36 4.65
CA GLN A 709 -22.49 28.20 4.40
C GLN A 709 -23.15 27.72 5.70
N ASP A 710 -24.41 27.31 5.64
CA ASP A 710 -25.11 26.74 6.78
C ASP A 710 -24.70 25.27 6.97
N LEU A 711 -24.09 24.92 8.09
CA LEU A 711 -23.65 23.54 8.38
C LEU A 711 -24.82 22.57 8.64
N THR A 712 -26.06 23.08 8.72
CA THR A 712 -27.26 22.27 8.97
C THR A 712 -28.04 21.92 7.72
N ASP A 713 -27.60 22.36 6.55
CA ASP A 713 -28.24 22.07 5.27
C ASP A 713 -27.73 20.75 4.66
N ASN A 714 -28.21 20.41 3.45
CA ASN A 714 -27.83 19.16 2.78
C ASN A 714 -26.58 19.31 1.92
N PHE A 715 -26.27 20.52 1.45
CA PHE A 715 -25.11 20.83 0.61
C PHE A 715 -24.85 22.34 0.46
N ASP A 716 -23.62 22.70 0.12
CA ASP A 716 -23.21 24.10 0.04
C ASP A 716 -23.48 24.78 -1.30
N TRP A 717 -23.70 26.10 -1.26
CA TRP A 717 -23.55 26.97 -2.44
C TRP A 717 -22.08 26.97 -2.91
N THR A 718 -21.84 27.05 -4.20
CA THR A 718 -20.49 27.08 -4.78
C THR A 718 -20.23 28.42 -5.43
N ARG A 719 -19.05 29.00 -5.19
CA ARG A 719 -18.57 30.21 -5.87
C ARG A 719 -17.92 29.81 -7.20
N GLN A 720 -18.30 30.45 -8.31
CA GLN A 720 -17.83 30.07 -9.65
C GLN A 720 -17.70 31.27 -10.59
N ASN A 721 -16.75 31.20 -11.53
CA ASN A 721 -16.66 32.04 -12.72
C ASN A 721 -16.52 31.19 -14.00
N ALA A 722 -16.35 31.83 -15.17
CA ALA A 722 -16.25 31.13 -16.45
C ALA A 722 -14.88 30.47 -16.69
N LEU A 723 -13.82 30.95 -16.05
CA LEU A 723 -12.44 30.47 -16.24
C LEU A 723 -12.09 29.24 -15.39
N THR A 724 -12.73 29.07 -14.22
CA THR A 724 -12.47 27.95 -13.29
C THR A 724 -13.46 26.79 -13.49
N GLN A 725 -14.02 26.63 -14.68
CA GLN A 725 -14.98 25.58 -15.02
C GLN A 725 -14.34 24.19 -14.87
N ASN A 726 -14.58 23.52 -13.74
CA ASN A 726 -14.17 22.15 -13.46
C ASN A 726 -15.43 21.32 -13.10
N PRO A 727 -15.52 20.06 -13.54
CA PRO A 727 -16.54 19.49 -14.43
C PRO A 727 -17.90 19.18 -13.76
N LYS A 728 -18.24 19.85 -12.66
CA LYS A 728 -19.41 19.52 -11.84
C LYS A 728 -20.73 20.08 -12.34
N ARG A 729 -20.73 21.01 -13.31
CA ARG A 729 -21.94 21.67 -13.80
C ARG A 729 -22.78 20.76 -14.68
N SER A 730 -24.09 20.75 -14.48
CA SER A 730 -24.96 20.06 -15.43
C SER A 730 -24.98 20.76 -16.81
N PRO A 731 -24.97 20.02 -17.95
CA PRO A 731 -24.96 20.66 -19.26
C PRO A 731 -26.22 21.50 -19.51
N ASN A 732 -26.07 22.69 -20.09
CA ASN A 732 -27.17 23.59 -20.48
C ASN A 732 -28.04 24.15 -19.32
N THR A 733 -27.51 24.31 -18.12
CA THR A 733 -28.19 24.93 -16.96
C THR A 733 -27.35 26.04 -16.36
N GLY A 734 -27.91 26.99 -15.62
CA GLY A 734 -27.15 28.08 -14.97
C GLY A 734 -26.50 29.09 -15.94
N PRO A 735 -25.87 30.17 -15.43
CA PRO A 735 -25.33 31.26 -16.26
C PRO A 735 -23.89 30.97 -16.75
N PRO A 736 -23.49 31.47 -17.93
CA PRO A 736 -22.12 31.30 -18.46
C PRO A 736 -21.08 32.22 -17.81
N THR A 737 -21.50 33.39 -17.32
CA THR A 737 -20.71 34.41 -16.63
C THR A 737 -21.55 34.99 -15.49
N ASP A 738 -20.92 35.77 -14.62
CA ASP A 738 -21.59 36.65 -13.65
C ASP A 738 -22.47 37.73 -14.35
N ILE A 739 -23.07 38.63 -13.57
CA ILE A 739 -23.91 39.72 -14.12
C ILE A 739 -23.10 40.77 -14.90
N SER A 740 -21.81 40.97 -14.61
CA SER A 740 -20.96 41.91 -15.35
C SER A 740 -20.69 41.44 -16.79
N GLY A 741 -20.88 40.14 -17.06
CA GLY A 741 -20.69 39.54 -18.38
C GLY A 741 -19.21 39.22 -18.68
N THR A 742 -18.35 39.26 -17.65
CA THR A 742 -16.92 38.99 -17.80
C THR A 742 -16.60 37.52 -17.48
N PRO A 743 -15.66 36.89 -18.19
CA PRO A 743 -15.24 35.52 -17.86
C PRO A 743 -14.63 35.39 -16.45
N GLU A 744 -14.03 36.47 -15.94
CA GLU A 744 -13.34 36.54 -14.65
C GLU A 744 -14.29 36.69 -13.46
N GLY A 745 -15.48 37.31 -13.66
CA GLY A 745 -16.42 37.64 -12.61
C GLY A 745 -17.09 36.42 -11.95
N TYR A 746 -17.32 36.51 -10.65
CA TYR A 746 -17.76 35.41 -9.80
C TYR A 746 -19.21 35.57 -9.33
N TYR A 747 -19.95 34.47 -9.36
CA TYR A 747 -21.30 34.37 -8.81
C TYR A 747 -21.41 33.16 -7.88
N MET A 748 -22.49 33.10 -7.08
CA MET A 748 -22.81 31.94 -6.24
C MET A 748 -23.86 31.08 -6.93
N PHE A 749 -23.70 29.76 -6.94
CA PHE A 749 -24.69 28.86 -7.51
C PHE A 749 -24.80 27.53 -6.76
N ILE A 750 -25.92 26.84 -6.94
CA ILE A 750 -26.13 25.48 -6.45
C ILE A 750 -25.98 24.49 -7.60
N GLU A 751 -25.26 23.39 -7.35
CA GLU A 751 -25.10 22.29 -8.30
C GLU A 751 -25.99 21.11 -7.89
N THR A 752 -26.90 20.72 -8.80
CA THR A 752 -27.99 19.79 -8.48
C THR A 752 -27.75 18.33 -8.92
N SER A 753 -26.60 18.02 -9.50
CA SER A 753 -26.20 16.66 -9.88
C SER A 753 -25.92 15.72 -8.70
N ARG A 754 -25.73 14.42 -9.00
CA ARG A 754 -25.50 13.38 -7.97
C ARG A 754 -24.31 13.78 -7.09
N PRO A 755 -24.41 13.68 -5.75
CA PRO A 755 -25.35 12.83 -5.01
C PRO A 755 -26.62 13.54 -4.49
N ARG A 756 -26.97 14.73 -4.99
CA ARG A 756 -28.14 15.47 -4.47
C ARG A 756 -29.48 14.77 -4.75
N GLU A 757 -30.40 14.81 -3.79
CA GLU A 757 -31.75 14.21 -3.83
C GLU A 757 -32.88 15.26 -3.88
N LEU A 758 -34.10 14.83 -4.20
CA LEU A 758 -35.23 15.75 -4.40
C LEU A 758 -35.54 16.44 -3.07
N GLY A 759 -35.53 17.78 -3.08
CA GLY A 759 -35.79 18.56 -1.87
C GLY A 759 -34.56 18.86 -1.01
N ASP A 760 -33.37 18.38 -1.38
CA ASP A 760 -32.11 18.81 -0.75
C ASP A 760 -31.98 20.34 -0.81
N ARG A 761 -31.49 20.93 0.27
CA ARG A 761 -31.38 22.38 0.45
C ARG A 761 -29.93 22.81 0.62
N ALA A 762 -29.61 23.96 0.04
CA ALA A 762 -28.37 24.69 0.24
C ALA A 762 -28.69 26.09 0.75
N ARG A 763 -28.03 26.54 1.82
CA ARG A 763 -28.32 27.79 2.54
C ARG A 763 -27.06 28.63 2.67
N LEU A 764 -27.08 29.78 2.01
CA LEU A 764 -26.04 30.80 2.12
C LEU A 764 -26.51 31.89 3.09
N VAL A 765 -25.83 32.01 4.23
CA VAL A 765 -26.21 32.87 5.35
C VAL A 765 -25.38 34.15 5.36
N SER A 766 -26.03 35.31 5.43
CA SER A 766 -25.34 36.60 5.49
C SER A 766 -24.63 36.84 6.83
N PRO A 767 -23.70 37.82 6.90
CA PRO A 767 -23.29 38.41 8.17
C PRO A 767 -24.48 38.90 9.00
N LEU A 768 -24.29 39.03 10.31
CA LEU A 768 -25.29 39.61 11.19
C LEU A 768 -25.39 41.13 10.95
N TYR A 769 -26.57 41.58 10.51
CA TYR A 769 -26.88 42.99 10.33
C TYR A 769 -27.58 43.55 11.57
N ASN A 770 -27.15 44.73 12.00
CA ASN A 770 -27.84 45.47 13.06
C ASN A 770 -29.06 46.20 12.46
N ALA A 771 -30.24 46.00 13.06
CA ALA A 771 -31.45 46.71 12.67
C ALA A 771 -31.34 48.20 13.04
N SER A 772 -31.18 49.04 12.02
CA SER A 772 -31.02 50.50 12.10
C SER A 772 -32.10 51.25 11.31
N ALA A 773 -33.02 50.53 10.67
CA ALA A 773 -34.18 51.03 9.95
C ALA A 773 -35.35 50.05 10.12
N LYS A 774 -36.60 50.54 9.96
CA LYS A 774 -37.81 49.69 10.06
C LYS A 774 -38.02 48.84 8.80
N PHE A 775 -37.68 49.37 7.64
CA PHE A 775 -37.81 48.67 6.36
C PHE A 775 -36.45 48.58 5.68
N TYR A 776 -36.21 47.44 5.05
CA TYR A 776 -35.06 47.21 4.18
C TYR A 776 -35.53 46.61 2.85
N CYS A 777 -34.77 46.87 1.81
CA CYS A 777 -34.92 46.22 0.52
C CYS A 777 -33.70 45.34 0.23
N VAL A 778 -33.92 44.04 0.09
CA VAL A 778 -32.91 43.11 -0.44
C VAL A 778 -33.07 43.04 -1.94
N SER A 779 -32.04 43.45 -2.68
CA SER A 779 -32.04 43.36 -4.15
C SER A 779 -30.94 42.40 -4.58
N PHE A 780 -31.21 41.50 -5.52
CA PHE A 780 -30.19 40.56 -6.00
C PHE A 780 -30.53 40.12 -7.42
N PHE A 781 -29.50 39.75 -8.18
CA PHE A 781 -29.68 39.07 -9.47
C PHE A 781 -29.76 37.58 -9.26
N TYR A 782 -30.59 36.91 -10.05
CA TYR A 782 -30.74 35.46 -10.04
C TYR A 782 -30.80 34.92 -11.47
N HIS A 783 -30.36 33.68 -11.64
CA HIS A 783 -30.46 32.92 -12.88
C HIS A 783 -31.02 31.53 -12.57
N MET A 784 -32.11 31.17 -13.24
CA MET A 784 -32.88 29.95 -12.99
C MET A 784 -33.28 29.31 -14.32
N TYR A 785 -32.34 28.63 -14.98
CA TYR A 785 -32.55 27.99 -16.28
C TYR A 785 -32.26 26.50 -16.25
N GLY A 786 -33.26 25.70 -16.59
CA GLY A 786 -33.15 24.24 -16.64
C GLY A 786 -34.51 23.56 -16.58
N LYS A 787 -34.54 22.26 -16.89
CA LYS A 787 -35.77 21.44 -16.89
C LYS A 787 -36.25 21.12 -15.46
N HIS A 788 -35.34 21.01 -14.51
CA HIS A 788 -35.60 20.52 -13.16
C HIS A 788 -35.31 21.57 -12.09
N ILE A 789 -35.43 22.86 -12.43
CA ILE A 789 -35.25 23.96 -11.49
C ILE A 789 -36.23 23.81 -10.33
N GLY A 790 -35.69 23.73 -9.11
CA GLY A 790 -36.46 23.70 -7.88
C GLY A 790 -36.90 25.10 -7.47
N SER A 791 -36.56 25.51 -6.24
CA SER A 791 -36.97 26.81 -5.69
C SER A 791 -35.80 27.59 -5.12
N LEU A 792 -35.80 28.91 -5.34
CA LEU A 792 -34.96 29.87 -4.64
C LEU A 792 -35.80 30.62 -3.61
N ASN A 793 -35.39 30.56 -2.35
CA ASN A 793 -36.06 31.22 -1.24
C ASN A 793 -35.14 32.25 -0.59
N LEU A 794 -35.72 33.36 -0.13
CA LEU A 794 -35.07 34.33 0.74
C LEU A 794 -35.75 34.30 2.10
N LEU A 795 -34.99 33.92 3.13
CA LEU A 795 -35.44 33.83 4.50
C LEU A 795 -34.77 34.91 5.35
N VAL A 796 -35.44 35.34 6.42
CA VAL A 796 -34.91 36.30 7.40
C VAL A 796 -34.92 35.67 8.78
N ARG A 797 -33.75 35.61 9.41
CA ARG A 797 -33.53 35.10 10.77
C ARG A 797 -33.28 36.27 11.72
N SER A 798 -34.11 36.45 12.75
CA SER A 798 -33.94 37.51 13.77
C SER A 798 -33.48 36.93 15.11
N ARG A 799 -32.54 37.58 15.80
CA ARG A 799 -31.93 37.07 17.03
C ARG A 799 -32.82 37.16 18.29
N ASN A 800 -33.86 38.00 18.26
CA ASN A 800 -34.65 38.36 19.46
C ASN A 800 -35.96 37.57 19.64
N LYS A 801 -36.39 36.81 18.63
CA LYS A 801 -37.46 35.81 18.74
C LYS A 801 -36.78 34.46 18.52
N GLY A 802 -36.99 33.47 19.41
CA GLY A 802 -36.32 32.16 19.34
C GLY A 802 -36.19 31.67 17.89
N ALA A 803 -34.97 31.32 17.48
CA ALA A 803 -34.47 31.20 16.11
C ALA A 803 -35.44 30.54 15.10
N LEU A 804 -36.42 31.29 14.60
CA LEU A 804 -37.38 30.87 13.59
C LEU A 804 -37.12 31.69 12.32
N ASP A 805 -36.85 30.99 11.22
CA ASP A 805 -36.61 31.58 9.91
C ASP A 805 -37.95 32.02 9.31
N THR A 806 -38.10 33.33 9.07
CA THR A 806 -39.28 33.89 8.41
C THR A 806 -39.10 33.88 6.90
N HIS A 807 -40.10 33.37 6.17
CA HIS A 807 -40.05 33.31 4.70
C HIS A 807 -40.43 34.66 4.10
N ALA A 808 -39.50 35.32 3.42
CA ALA A 808 -39.70 36.66 2.88
C ALA A 808 -40.01 36.66 1.38
N TRP A 809 -39.49 35.70 0.62
CA TRP A 809 -39.73 35.58 -0.81
C TRP A 809 -39.41 34.18 -1.34
N SER A 810 -40.18 33.67 -2.30
CA SER A 810 -39.95 32.40 -2.99
C SER A 810 -40.13 32.55 -4.49
N LEU A 811 -39.32 31.84 -5.26
CA LEU A 811 -39.53 31.67 -6.68
C LEU A 811 -39.13 30.25 -7.12
N SER A 812 -39.97 29.63 -7.94
CA SER A 812 -39.77 28.23 -8.38
C SER A 812 -39.89 28.07 -9.89
N GLY A 813 -39.23 27.03 -10.40
CA GLY A 813 -39.27 26.65 -11.81
C GLY A 813 -38.42 27.52 -12.74
N ASN A 814 -38.35 27.13 -14.01
CA ASN A 814 -37.53 27.79 -15.04
C ASN A 814 -37.99 29.25 -15.31
N LYS A 815 -37.04 30.19 -15.37
CA LYS A 815 -37.25 31.62 -15.65
C LYS A 815 -36.56 32.12 -16.92
N GLY A 816 -35.94 31.22 -17.68
CA GLY A 816 -35.24 31.56 -18.92
C GLY A 816 -33.74 31.79 -18.71
N ASN A 817 -32.99 31.81 -19.82
CA ASN A 817 -31.53 31.86 -19.81
C ASN A 817 -30.98 33.29 -19.80
N MET A 818 -31.45 34.11 -18.85
CA MET A 818 -30.97 35.48 -18.63
C MET A 818 -30.98 35.78 -17.14
N TRP A 819 -30.03 36.58 -16.68
CA TRP A 819 -30.04 37.13 -15.33
C TRP A 819 -31.26 38.05 -15.14
N GLN A 820 -31.94 37.92 -14.00
CA GLN A 820 -33.10 38.72 -13.63
C GLN A 820 -32.91 39.28 -12.23
N GLN A 821 -33.48 40.46 -11.95
CA GLN A 821 -33.34 41.11 -10.66
C GLN A 821 -34.61 40.96 -9.81
N ALA A 822 -34.45 40.65 -8.54
CA ALA A 822 -35.51 40.65 -7.54
C ALA A 822 -35.30 41.80 -6.54
N HIS A 823 -36.40 42.36 -6.03
CA HIS A 823 -36.43 43.33 -4.93
C HIS A 823 -37.40 42.83 -3.86
N VAL A 824 -36.87 42.49 -2.68
CA VAL A 824 -37.63 41.84 -1.60
C VAL A 824 -37.68 42.76 -0.38
N PRO A 825 -38.86 43.27 -0.01
CA PRO A 825 -39.00 44.09 1.19
C PRO A 825 -38.96 43.21 2.44
N ILE A 826 -38.15 43.60 3.43
CA ILE A 826 -38.06 42.92 4.73
C ILE A 826 -38.21 43.92 5.89
N ASN A 827 -38.80 43.47 7.00
CA ASN A 827 -39.03 44.28 8.20
C ASN A 827 -38.56 43.52 9.46
N PRO A 828 -37.25 43.52 9.74
CA PRO A 828 -36.66 42.76 10.84
C PRO A 828 -36.91 43.44 12.20
N SER A 829 -37.35 42.67 13.21
CA SER A 829 -37.65 43.17 14.56
C SER A 829 -36.42 43.40 15.47
N GLY A 830 -35.20 43.21 14.97
CA GLY A 830 -33.94 43.25 15.72
C GLY A 830 -32.77 42.83 14.83
N PRO A 831 -31.55 42.63 15.38
CA PRO A 831 -30.42 42.14 14.60
C PRO A 831 -30.80 40.87 13.82
N PHE A 832 -30.44 40.84 12.54
CA PHE A 832 -30.97 39.86 11.59
C PHE A 832 -29.94 39.38 10.58
N GLN A 833 -30.19 38.21 9.99
CA GLN A 833 -29.47 37.64 8.87
C GLN A 833 -30.43 37.34 7.73
N ILE A 834 -29.94 37.42 6.51
CA ILE A 834 -30.64 37.02 5.28
C ILE A 834 -30.06 35.69 4.83
N ILE A 835 -30.92 34.75 4.44
CA ILE A 835 -30.52 33.42 4.01
C ILE A 835 -31.07 33.18 2.61
N PHE A 836 -30.17 32.89 1.66
CA PHE A 836 -30.56 32.38 0.35
C PHE A 836 -30.60 30.85 0.41
N GLU A 837 -31.79 30.29 0.27
CA GLU A 837 -32.00 28.85 0.26
C GLU A 837 -32.33 28.39 -1.16
N GLY A 838 -31.42 27.62 -1.75
CA GLY A 838 -31.62 26.91 -3.01
C GLY A 838 -32.10 25.49 -2.73
N VAL A 839 -33.23 25.09 -3.33
CA VAL A 839 -33.80 23.75 -3.17
C VAL A 839 -33.71 23.01 -4.50
N ARG A 840 -33.17 21.80 -4.47
CA ARG A 840 -33.07 20.94 -5.65
C ARG A 840 -34.44 20.43 -6.09
N GLY A 841 -34.72 20.54 -7.39
CA GLY A 841 -35.94 20.01 -8.02
C GLY A 841 -35.87 18.51 -8.36
N SER A 842 -36.66 18.08 -9.34
CA SER A 842 -36.85 16.65 -9.67
C SER A 842 -35.66 15.94 -10.33
N GLY A 843 -34.57 16.66 -10.65
CA GLY A 843 -33.40 16.09 -11.29
C GLY A 843 -32.25 17.08 -11.40
N TYR A 844 -31.18 16.64 -12.05
CA TYR A 844 -29.88 17.32 -12.04
C TYR A 844 -29.77 18.55 -12.96
N LEU A 845 -30.78 18.85 -13.77
CA LEU A 845 -30.78 20.00 -14.68
C LEU A 845 -31.47 21.20 -14.01
N GLY A 846 -31.03 21.54 -12.79
CA GLY A 846 -31.76 22.39 -11.86
C GLY A 846 -30.93 23.48 -11.18
N ASP A 847 -29.79 23.86 -11.75
CA ASP A 847 -28.84 24.78 -11.11
C ASP A 847 -29.42 26.20 -11.01
N ILE A 848 -29.23 26.82 -9.86
CA ILE A 848 -29.72 28.17 -9.52
C ILE A 848 -28.52 29.01 -9.13
N ALA A 849 -28.41 30.23 -9.69
CA ALA A 849 -27.35 31.17 -9.35
C ALA A 849 -27.91 32.49 -8.81
N ILE A 850 -27.11 33.16 -7.97
CA ILE A 850 -27.34 34.51 -7.47
C ILE A 850 -26.08 35.35 -7.60
N ASP A 851 -26.28 36.65 -7.76
CA ASP A 851 -25.19 37.63 -7.88
C ASP A 851 -25.65 39.02 -7.41
N ASP A 852 -24.70 39.94 -7.19
CA ASP A 852 -24.95 41.36 -6.88
C ASP A 852 -25.97 41.60 -5.76
N VAL A 853 -25.78 40.91 -4.62
CA VAL A 853 -26.70 40.99 -3.49
C VAL A 853 -26.54 42.29 -2.73
N THR A 854 -27.56 43.12 -2.76
CA THR A 854 -27.61 44.47 -2.21
C THR A 854 -28.60 44.57 -1.05
N LEU A 855 -28.20 45.22 0.04
CA LEU A 855 -29.10 45.54 1.17
C LEU A 855 -29.22 47.07 1.36
N LYS A 856 -30.36 47.64 0.95
CA LYS A 856 -30.65 49.07 1.12
C LYS A 856 -31.64 49.32 2.26
N LYS A 857 -31.44 50.42 2.99
CA LYS A 857 -32.40 50.88 4.01
C LYS A 857 -33.55 51.60 3.32
N GLY A 858 -34.79 51.33 3.72
CA GLY A 858 -35.99 51.91 3.13
C GLY A 858 -36.84 50.92 2.34
N GLU A 859 -37.90 51.42 1.71
CA GLU A 859 -38.80 50.61 0.88
C GLU A 859 -38.13 50.20 -0.45
N CYS A 860 -38.54 49.05 -0.99
CA CYS A 860 -38.07 48.63 -2.30
C CYS A 860 -38.60 49.54 -3.43
N PRO A 861 -37.83 49.74 -4.51
CA PRO A 861 -38.30 50.48 -5.68
C PRO A 861 -39.60 49.87 -6.21
N ARG A 862 -40.67 50.68 -6.32
CA ARG A 862 -41.88 50.27 -7.04
C ARG A 862 -41.55 50.28 -8.53
N LYS A 863 -41.81 49.19 -9.26
CA LYS A 863 -41.76 49.18 -10.73
C LYS A 863 -42.66 50.30 -11.26
N GLN A 864 -42.08 51.36 -11.82
CA GLN A 864 -42.82 52.22 -12.74
C GLN A 864 -43.05 51.41 -14.02
N MET A 865 -44.31 51.09 -14.27
CA MET A 865 -44.77 50.64 -15.57
C MET A 865 -44.89 51.90 -16.44
N ASP A 866 -43.90 52.16 -17.27
CA ASP A 866 -43.92 53.30 -18.20
C ASP A 866 -44.80 52.92 -19.43
N PRO A 867 -45.94 53.60 -19.68
CA PRO A 867 -46.87 53.21 -20.75
C PRO A 867 -46.40 53.58 -22.16
N ASN A 868 -45.27 54.27 -22.34
CA ASN A 868 -44.86 54.81 -23.63
C ASN A 868 -43.37 54.61 -23.95
N LYS A 869 -42.99 53.38 -24.31
CA LYS A 869 -41.89 53.13 -25.25
C LYS A 869 -42.30 52.07 -26.26
N VAL A 870 -42.86 52.53 -27.37
CA VAL A 870 -42.97 51.77 -28.61
C VAL A 870 -41.73 52.06 -29.47
N VAL A 871 -41.48 51.17 -30.43
CA VAL A 871 -40.60 51.30 -31.63
C VAL A 871 -39.22 50.66 -31.38
N VAL A 872 -38.76 49.57 -32.02
CA VAL A 872 -39.06 48.92 -33.33
C VAL A 872 -38.85 47.39 -33.22
N MET A 873 -39.73 46.60 -33.82
CA MET A 873 -39.40 45.26 -34.36
C MET A 873 -39.14 45.38 -35.87
N PRO A 874 -38.20 44.63 -36.46
CA PRO A 874 -38.37 44.12 -37.81
C PRO A 874 -39.13 42.79 -37.74
N GLY A 875 -40.34 42.77 -38.32
CA GLY A 875 -41.03 41.54 -38.70
C GLY A 875 -40.27 40.80 -39.82
N SER A 876 -40.76 39.73 -40.42
CA SER A 876 -42.01 38.96 -40.34
C SER A 876 -41.79 37.73 -41.23
N GLY A 877 -42.35 36.58 -40.86
CA GLY A 877 -42.29 35.37 -41.69
C GLY A 877 -43.00 34.18 -41.04
N ALA A 878 -44.30 34.32 -40.83
CA ALA A 878 -45.23 33.26 -40.43
C ALA A 878 -45.63 32.39 -41.66
N PRO A 879 -46.65 31.50 -41.59
CA PRO A 879 -46.74 30.27 -40.81
C PRO A 879 -47.28 29.09 -41.66
N ARG A 880 -47.39 27.89 -41.08
CA ARG A 880 -48.56 27.02 -41.34
C ARG A 880 -48.91 26.16 -40.13
N GLN A 881 -50.19 26.25 -39.82
CA GLN A 881 -51.01 25.60 -38.77
C GLN A 881 -51.15 24.07 -39.00
N PRO A 882 -51.71 23.26 -38.07
CA PRO A 882 -53.10 23.44 -37.60
C PRO A 882 -53.47 23.01 -36.16
N HIS A 883 -54.64 23.52 -35.77
CA HIS A 883 -55.57 23.14 -34.69
C HIS A 883 -56.47 21.94 -35.14
N PRO A 884 -57.50 21.45 -34.38
CA PRO A 884 -57.67 21.29 -32.93
C PRO A 884 -58.41 19.96 -32.53
N GLN A 885 -58.76 19.87 -31.23
CA GLN A 885 -60.07 19.42 -30.67
C GLN A 885 -60.31 18.00 -30.09
N LEU A 886 -60.99 18.05 -28.93
CA LEU A 886 -62.16 17.28 -28.44
C LEU A 886 -62.02 16.17 -27.38
N TRP A 887 -63.08 16.14 -26.55
CA TRP A 887 -63.31 15.52 -25.24
C TRP A 887 -63.55 14.00 -25.27
N GLY A 888 -63.40 13.34 -24.11
CA GLY A 888 -64.35 12.29 -23.69
C GLY A 888 -63.79 11.16 -22.78
N PRO A 889 -64.56 10.62 -21.81
CA PRO A 889 -64.05 9.91 -20.62
C PRO A 889 -64.45 8.41 -20.50
N MET A 890 -63.79 7.61 -19.65
CA MET A 890 -64.37 6.53 -18.80
C MET A 890 -63.29 5.67 -18.08
N VAL A 891 -63.08 5.92 -16.78
CA VAL A 891 -63.48 5.09 -15.62
C VAL A 891 -63.50 3.53 -15.76
N ILE A 892 -62.78 2.87 -14.82
CA ILE A 892 -63.08 1.62 -14.06
C ILE A 892 -62.36 0.26 -14.38
N PHE A 893 -61.51 -0.11 -13.39
CA PHE A 893 -61.37 -1.37 -12.63
C PHE A 893 -60.53 -2.61 -13.06
N LEU A 894 -59.89 -3.11 -11.98
CA LEU A 894 -59.52 -4.49 -11.57
C LEU A 894 -58.23 -5.14 -12.12
N LEU A 895 -57.21 -5.11 -11.25
CA LEU A 895 -56.59 -6.27 -10.56
C LEU A 895 -55.94 -7.41 -11.38
N ALA A 896 -54.68 -7.63 -10.98
CA ALA A 896 -54.11 -8.90 -10.53
C ALA A 896 -53.13 -9.66 -11.44
N LEU A 897 -52.06 -10.07 -10.77
CA LEU A 897 -51.25 -11.29 -10.91
C LEU A 897 -50.05 -11.33 -11.88
N GLN A 898 -48.88 -11.41 -11.23
CA GLN A 898 -47.76 -12.34 -11.49
C GLN A 898 -47.10 -12.36 -12.88
N ARG A 899 -45.87 -11.83 -12.97
CA ARG A 899 -44.62 -12.59 -12.79
C ARG A 899 -43.41 -11.66 -12.72
#